data_AF-A0AAD9USJ6-F1
#
_entry.id   AF-A0AAD9USJ6-F1
#
_cell.length_a   1.000
_cell.length_b   1.000
_cell.length_c   1.000
_cell.angle_alpha   90.00
_cell.angle_beta   90.00
_cell.angle_gamma   90.00
#
_symmetry.space_group_name_H-M   'P 1'
#
loop_
_entity.id
_entity.type
_entity.pdbx_description
1 polymer ?
#
loop_
_entity_poly.entity_id
_entity_poly.type
_entity_poly.pdbx_seq_one_letter_code
_entity_poly.pdbx_strand_id
1 'polypeptide(L)'
;MGRKVTLATSSLNQWALDFEGNLKRILQSITIAKAHGASYRLGPELEIPGYGCNDHFLESDTLLHSFQVLALLLKSPITKDMICDVGMPVMHRNVRYNCRVIFLNSKILLIRPKMTLACDANYREGRWFTKWTKAKQTEEYFLPRMISEITGQVTVPFGDGVISTLDTCIGTEICEEIFSVNGPHIDMVLDGVEIITNGSASHHQLRKLNTRVDYVKDATIKGGGIYMYANLRGCDGERIYYDGCPMIAVNGEIVAQGAQFSLKEVEVVTATVDLEEVRSHRGATPTFGSCATAIHQTFPRVKVDFALSHEDDITIPSADAIDVHYHTPEEEISLGPACWLWDYLRRSGQAGFFLPLSGGIDSSSTACIVSSMCHQVCQAVKNGDQQVLEDVRRIVNDNAYIPTDPKELGNRVFVTCYMGTENSSEETKKRARITIDAAVSAVLGIFTAVTGKIPKFKLHGGTHRENLAMQNVQARLRMVLAYLFAQLIMWARGLPGGLLVLGSANVDESLCGYLTKYDCSSADINPIGGISKKDLKAFIFYCEDMGMTYDELSMFGRLRKVSRCGPYSMFCKLVHSWRGKYAPVNVAEKVKRFFRAYSVNRHKMTTLTPAYHAENYSPDDNRFDHRPFLYNIHWPWQMRLIDDEIRRLQQAAETSQLRHQQSHLHANDDTVFGSLQDHIGGSDGLTSLVSTKNERSGSQSCSEELVHQTRRDRLERTVETLSNFNRGSLRAQSRGTPPCPALIRIKSEPADFSDGCNSLVNAHGDTGRMSRKRRESHATGHAQDGDQASGEKHMRMTSL
;
A
#
# COMPACT_ATOMS: atom_id res chain seq x y z
N MET A 1 21.06 -26.37 29.72
CA MET A 1 20.12 -26.24 28.58
C MET A 1 19.74 -24.79 28.55
N GLY A 2 19.88 -24.10 27.41
CA GLY A 2 19.44 -22.71 27.32
C GLY A 2 17.93 -22.62 27.44
N ARG A 3 17.44 -21.75 28.31
CA ARG A 3 16.03 -21.70 28.70
C ARG A 3 15.37 -20.39 28.28
N LYS A 4 15.79 -19.24 28.80
CA LYS A 4 15.20 -17.94 28.43
C LYS A 4 16.08 -17.19 27.44
N VAL A 5 15.44 -16.63 26.42
CA VAL A 5 16.09 -15.87 25.36
C VAL A 5 15.44 -14.50 25.23
N THR A 6 16.24 -13.44 25.10
CA THR A 6 15.74 -12.08 24.89
C THR A 6 15.84 -11.74 23.41
N LEU A 7 14.69 -11.44 22.81
CA LEU A 7 14.53 -11.29 21.36
C LEU A 7 14.09 -9.87 21.02
N ALA A 8 14.68 -9.27 19.98
CA ALA A 8 14.34 -7.92 19.51
C ALA A 8 13.73 -7.94 18.10
N THR A 9 12.57 -7.32 17.95
CA THR A 9 11.98 -6.98 16.64
C THR A 9 11.91 -5.46 16.48
N SER A 10 11.87 -4.95 15.25
CA SER A 10 11.98 -3.51 15.00
C SER A 10 11.09 -2.98 13.88
N SER A 11 10.78 -1.69 13.97
CA SER A 11 10.19 -0.90 12.90
C SER A 11 11.05 0.32 12.61
N LEU A 12 11.44 0.46 11.34
CA LEU A 12 12.33 1.53 10.85
C LEU A 12 11.63 2.36 9.78
N ASN A 13 11.87 3.66 9.80
CA ASN A 13 11.44 4.59 8.76
C ASN A 13 12.49 4.74 7.66
N GLN A 14 12.75 3.64 6.96
CA GLN A 14 13.68 3.65 5.82
C GLN A 14 13.18 4.57 4.71
N TRP A 15 14.08 4.96 3.82
CA TRP A 15 13.79 5.73 2.62
C TRP A 15 14.47 5.05 1.44
N ALA A 16 13.77 4.89 0.32
CA ALA A 16 14.28 4.25 -0.88
C ALA A 16 15.60 4.92 -1.34
N LEU A 17 16.66 4.12 -1.44
CA LEU A 17 18.04 4.51 -1.80
C LEU A 17 18.77 5.44 -0.79
N ASP A 18 18.19 5.76 0.37
CA ASP A 18 18.88 6.45 1.47
C ASP A 18 19.81 5.48 2.23
N PHE A 19 20.82 4.94 1.56
CA PHE A 19 21.71 3.92 2.13
C PHE A 19 22.40 4.40 3.43
N GLU A 20 22.69 5.69 3.54
CA GLU A 20 23.33 6.31 4.71
C GLU A 20 22.37 6.44 5.90
N GLY A 21 21.15 6.95 5.70
CA GLY A 21 20.13 7.02 6.74
C GLY A 21 19.60 5.64 7.13
N ASN A 22 19.42 4.73 6.15
CA ASN A 22 19.00 3.36 6.38
C ASN A 22 20.03 2.58 7.20
N LEU A 23 21.33 2.72 6.91
CA LEU A 23 22.42 2.18 7.74
C LEU A 23 22.35 2.71 9.17
N LYS A 24 22.16 4.03 9.37
CA LYS A 24 22.04 4.65 10.70
C LYS A 24 20.85 4.09 11.49
N ARG A 25 19.67 3.98 10.87
CA ARG A 25 18.46 3.42 11.49
C ARG A 25 18.63 1.94 11.87
N ILE A 26 19.28 1.14 11.02
CA ILE A 26 19.62 -0.26 11.32
C ILE A 26 20.59 -0.32 12.51
N LEU A 27 21.71 0.42 12.47
CA LEU A 27 22.70 0.46 13.55
C LEU A 27 22.07 0.91 14.88
N GLN A 28 21.24 1.95 14.88
CA GLN A 28 20.54 2.43 16.07
C GLN A 28 19.60 1.34 16.64
N SER A 29 18.88 0.61 15.79
CA SER A 29 18.02 -0.49 16.25
C SER A 29 18.82 -1.65 16.86
N ILE A 30 20.00 -1.93 16.32
CA ILE A 30 20.96 -2.91 16.85
C ILE A 30 21.53 -2.45 18.20
N THR A 31 21.81 -1.16 18.36
CA THR A 31 22.25 -0.57 19.64
C THR A 31 21.15 -0.69 20.71
N ILE A 32 19.90 -0.36 20.39
CA ILE A 32 18.77 -0.45 21.33
C ILE A 32 18.49 -1.91 21.72
N ALA A 33 18.48 -2.83 20.74
CA ALA A 33 18.29 -4.26 20.98
C ALA A 33 19.30 -4.81 22.02
N LYS A 34 20.59 -4.46 21.87
CA LYS A 34 21.63 -4.88 22.81
C LYS A 34 21.60 -4.14 24.14
N ALA A 35 21.18 -2.88 24.18
CA ALA A 35 20.94 -2.17 25.44
C ALA A 35 19.82 -2.81 26.27
N HIS A 36 18.89 -3.52 25.63
CA HIS A 36 17.85 -4.34 26.25
C HIS A 36 18.26 -5.81 26.45
N GLY A 37 19.53 -6.18 26.21
CA GLY A 37 20.04 -7.53 26.40
C GLY A 37 19.63 -8.57 25.35
N ALA A 38 19.15 -8.15 24.17
CA ALA A 38 18.73 -9.10 23.14
C ALA A 38 19.90 -9.81 22.44
N SER A 39 19.76 -11.12 22.21
CA SER A 39 20.73 -11.98 21.51
C SER A 39 20.38 -12.22 20.04
N TYR A 40 19.17 -11.83 19.61
CA TYR A 40 18.71 -11.81 18.22
C TYR A 40 17.98 -10.50 17.90
N ARG A 41 18.32 -9.86 16.77
CA ARG A 41 17.61 -8.68 16.23
C ARG A 41 17.05 -8.97 14.83
N LEU A 42 15.74 -8.75 14.69
CA LEU A 42 14.99 -8.82 13.43
C LEU A 42 14.71 -7.42 12.85
N GLY A 43 15.09 -7.20 11.59
CA GLY A 43 14.75 -5.99 10.82
C GLY A 43 13.61 -6.17 9.80
N PRO A 44 12.98 -5.08 9.33
CA PRO A 44 11.98 -5.11 8.26
C PRO A 44 12.48 -5.69 6.92
N GLU A 45 11.56 -5.95 6.01
CA GLU A 45 11.85 -6.44 4.66
C GLU A 45 12.58 -5.38 3.81
N LEU A 46 13.61 -5.81 3.07
CA LEU A 46 14.45 -4.95 2.20
C LEU A 46 14.94 -3.66 2.90
N GLU A 47 15.17 -3.70 4.22
CA GLU A 47 15.48 -2.50 5.01
C GLU A 47 16.77 -1.78 4.59
N ILE A 48 17.75 -2.46 3.97
CA ILE A 48 19.01 -1.81 3.58
C ILE A 48 18.79 -0.75 2.47
N PRO A 49 18.20 -1.07 1.30
CA PRO A 49 17.84 -0.06 0.31
C PRO A 49 16.50 0.65 0.59
N GLY A 50 15.63 0.08 1.44
CA GLY A 50 14.21 0.42 1.49
C GLY A 50 13.38 -0.37 0.46
N TYR A 51 12.12 -0.67 0.77
CA TYR A 51 11.28 -1.53 -0.08
C TYR A 51 10.81 -0.82 -1.36
N GLY A 52 10.45 0.47 -1.27
CA GLY A 52 9.88 1.29 -2.33
C GLY A 52 10.81 1.65 -3.50
N CYS A 53 11.98 1.02 -3.63
CA CYS A 53 12.93 1.30 -4.71
C CYS A 53 12.37 1.02 -6.13
N ASN A 54 11.30 0.23 -6.25
CA ASN A 54 10.65 -0.09 -7.54
C ASN A 54 11.68 -0.55 -8.61
N ASP A 55 11.72 0.12 -9.77
CA ASP A 55 12.57 -0.23 -10.90
C ASP A 55 14.07 0.04 -10.62
N HIS A 56 14.44 0.78 -9.57
CA HIS A 56 15.84 0.87 -9.14
C HIS A 56 16.38 -0.49 -8.63
N PHE A 57 15.52 -1.46 -8.28
CA PHE A 57 15.99 -2.84 -8.09
C PHE A 57 16.54 -3.45 -9.38
N LEU A 58 16.16 -2.97 -10.57
CA LEU A 58 16.70 -3.45 -11.85
C LEU A 58 18.15 -3.02 -12.07
N GLU A 59 18.56 -1.92 -11.44
CA GLU A 59 19.90 -1.32 -11.56
C GLU A 59 20.95 -2.12 -10.76
N SER A 60 22.20 -2.09 -11.24
CA SER A 60 23.34 -2.73 -10.55
C SER A 60 23.66 -2.07 -9.21
N ASP A 61 23.42 -0.76 -9.12
CA ASP A 61 24.00 0.07 -8.08
C ASP A 61 23.24 -0.12 -6.76
N THR A 62 21.93 -0.39 -6.83
CA THR A 62 21.12 -0.83 -5.68
C THR A 62 21.64 -2.12 -5.05
N LEU A 63 22.18 -3.06 -5.84
CA LEU A 63 22.83 -4.28 -5.33
C LEU A 63 24.21 -3.95 -4.71
N LEU A 64 25.01 -3.13 -5.40
CA LEU A 64 26.35 -2.72 -4.96
C LEU A 64 26.30 -1.95 -3.63
N HIS A 65 25.46 -0.92 -3.53
CA HIS A 65 25.30 -0.12 -2.33
C HIS A 65 24.67 -0.91 -1.18
N SER A 66 23.78 -1.87 -1.46
CA SER A 66 23.31 -2.81 -0.44
C SER A 66 24.45 -3.66 0.15
N PHE A 67 25.39 -4.13 -0.69
CA PHE A 67 26.60 -4.81 -0.19
C PHE A 67 27.58 -3.87 0.52
N GLN A 68 27.64 -2.58 0.16
CA GLN A 68 28.43 -1.58 0.91
C GLN A 68 27.86 -1.34 2.31
N VAL A 69 26.54 -1.23 2.46
CA VAL A 69 25.88 -1.15 3.77
C VAL A 69 26.11 -2.44 4.58
N LEU A 70 25.94 -3.62 3.96
CA LEU A 70 26.24 -4.90 4.63
C LEU A 70 27.70 -4.99 5.09
N ALA A 71 28.66 -4.52 4.29
CA ALA A 71 30.07 -4.47 4.65
C ALA A 71 30.35 -3.55 5.86
N LEU A 72 29.59 -2.45 6.00
CA LEU A 72 29.69 -1.57 7.16
C LEU A 72 29.04 -2.17 8.41
N LEU A 73 27.89 -2.84 8.25
CA LEU A 73 27.24 -3.60 9.34
C LEU A 73 28.16 -4.72 9.86
N LEU A 74 28.74 -5.53 8.97
CA LEU A 74 29.66 -6.63 9.33
C LEU A 74 30.94 -6.16 10.04
N LYS A 75 31.41 -4.92 9.77
CA LYS A 75 32.56 -4.31 10.46
C LYS A 75 32.21 -3.64 11.79
N SER A 76 30.93 -3.38 12.05
CA SER A 76 30.54 -2.50 13.16
C SER A 76 30.58 -3.25 14.49
N PRO A 77 31.35 -2.78 15.50
CA PRO A 77 31.53 -3.52 16.75
C PRO A 77 30.24 -3.71 17.54
N ILE A 78 29.20 -2.91 17.26
CA ILE A 78 27.89 -3.10 17.90
C ILE A 78 27.22 -4.42 17.49
N THR A 79 27.50 -4.98 16.30
CA THR A 79 26.88 -6.26 15.85
C THR A 79 27.56 -7.49 16.44
N LYS A 80 28.59 -7.33 17.29
CA LYS A 80 29.26 -8.44 17.98
C LYS A 80 28.29 -9.13 18.96
N ASP A 81 28.36 -10.44 19.08
CA ASP A 81 27.63 -11.27 20.04
C ASP A 81 26.09 -11.11 20.03
N MET A 82 25.52 -10.77 18.87
CA MET A 82 24.07 -10.78 18.62
C MET A 82 23.83 -11.21 17.17
N ILE A 83 22.89 -12.14 16.94
CA ILE A 83 22.47 -12.51 15.59
C ILE A 83 21.68 -11.34 14.98
N CYS A 84 22.10 -10.88 13.82
CA CYS A 84 21.46 -9.81 13.07
C CYS A 84 20.85 -10.37 11.79
N ASP A 85 19.53 -10.27 11.64
CA ASP A 85 18.83 -10.55 10.39
C ASP A 85 18.40 -9.24 9.71
N VAL A 86 18.88 -9.04 8.47
CA VAL A 86 18.68 -7.83 7.67
C VAL A 86 18.16 -8.13 6.26
N GLY A 87 17.34 -7.24 5.71
CA GLY A 87 16.75 -7.39 4.37
C GLY A 87 17.52 -6.65 3.27
N MET A 88 17.87 -7.34 2.18
CA MET A 88 18.45 -6.73 0.97
C MET A 88 18.21 -7.55 -0.32
N PRO A 89 18.26 -6.92 -1.51
CA PRO A 89 18.26 -7.64 -2.77
C PRO A 89 19.60 -8.36 -2.98
N VAL A 90 19.56 -9.60 -3.48
CA VAL A 90 20.76 -10.38 -3.83
C VAL A 90 20.59 -11.00 -5.22
N MET A 91 21.64 -10.95 -6.04
CA MET A 91 21.67 -11.63 -7.34
C MET A 91 22.51 -12.90 -7.25
N HIS A 92 21.87 -14.07 -7.35
CA HIS A 92 22.51 -15.40 -7.37
C HIS A 92 22.36 -16.01 -8.76
N ARG A 93 23.48 -16.40 -9.38
CA ARG A 93 23.52 -16.99 -10.75
C ARG A 93 22.70 -16.22 -11.79
N ASN A 94 22.88 -14.88 -11.82
CA ASN A 94 22.16 -13.92 -12.67
C ASN A 94 20.64 -13.80 -12.43
N VAL A 95 20.10 -14.42 -11.37
CA VAL A 95 18.70 -14.28 -10.95
C VAL A 95 18.65 -13.41 -9.70
N ARG A 96 17.78 -12.38 -9.70
CA ARG A 96 17.62 -11.47 -8.55
C ARG A 96 16.53 -11.98 -7.60
N TYR A 97 16.85 -12.01 -6.32
CA TYR A 97 15.97 -12.40 -5.23
C TYR A 97 15.87 -11.26 -4.21
N ASN A 98 14.70 -11.18 -3.57
CA ASN A 98 14.51 -10.45 -2.32
C ASN A 98 14.96 -11.40 -1.20
N CYS A 99 15.90 -10.98 -0.35
CA CYS A 99 16.56 -11.87 0.61
C CYS A 99 16.63 -11.30 2.03
N ARG A 100 16.65 -12.24 2.97
CA ARG A 100 17.22 -12.08 4.31
C ARG A 100 18.69 -12.46 4.28
N VAL A 101 19.53 -11.68 4.94
CA VAL A 101 20.95 -11.97 5.15
C VAL A 101 21.18 -12.01 6.66
N ILE A 102 21.42 -13.21 7.19
CA ILE A 102 21.54 -13.42 8.62
C ILE A 102 23.03 -13.58 8.96
N PHE A 103 23.54 -12.78 9.90
CA PHE A 103 24.95 -12.74 10.25
C PHE A 103 25.19 -12.62 11.76
N LEU A 104 26.37 -13.04 12.20
CA LEU A 104 26.84 -13.02 13.58
C LEU A 104 28.37 -12.85 13.57
N ASN A 105 28.93 -12.03 14.45
CA ASN A 105 30.39 -11.92 14.66
C ASN A 105 31.22 -11.84 13.36
N SER A 106 30.83 -10.91 12.47
CA SER A 106 31.46 -10.70 11.14
C SER A 106 31.41 -11.91 10.19
N LYS A 107 30.52 -12.89 10.42
CA LYS A 107 30.28 -14.04 9.53
C LYS A 107 28.83 -14.03 9.05
N ILE A 108 28.61 -14.25 7.75
CA ILE A 108 27.27 -14.50 7.21
C ILE A 108 26.96 -15.99 7.40
N LEU A 109 25.79 -16.27 7.98
CA LEU A 109 25.33 -17.61 8.34
C LEU A 109 24.46 -18.21 7.23
N LEU A 110 23.49 -17.44 6.74
CA LEU A 110 22.51 -17.86 5.74
C LEU A 110 22.03 -16.64 4.93
N ILE A 111 21.80 -16.84 3.63
CA ILE A 111 21.02 -15.94 2.79
C ILE A 111 19.71 -16.66 2.40
N ARG A 112 18.57 -16.26 2.97
CA ARG A 112 17.25 -16.84 2.70
C ARG A 112 16.49 -15.98 1.67
N PRO A 113 16.36 -16.41 0.40
CA PRO A 113 15.54 -15.74 -0.60
C PRO A 113 14.04 -15.97 -0.39
N LYS A 114 13.21 -15.02 -0.85
CA LYS A 114 11.74 -15.06 -0.79
C LYS A 114 11.14 -16.12 -1.73
N MET A 115 10.18 -16.90 -1.23
CA MET A 115 9.53 -18.04 -1.89
C MET A 115 8.09 -17.74 -2.34
N THR A 116 7.37 -16.84 -1.65
CA THR A 116 6.11 -16.27 -2.14
C THR A 116 6.30 -14.78 -2.39
N LEU A 117 6.17 -14.33 -3.66
CA LEU A 117 6.30 -12.92 -4.01
C LEU A 117 4.93 -12.21 -4.06
N ALA A 118 4.83 -11.04 -3.44
CA ALA A 118 3.63 -10.22 -3.45
C ALA A 118 3.45 -9.54 -4.83
N CYS A 119 2.36 -9.87 -5.54
CA CYS A 119 2.14 -9.50 -6.94
C CYS A 119 0.72 -8.95 -7.24
N ASP A 120 0.01 -8.51 -6.21
CA ASP A 120 -1.35 -7.96 -6.32
C ASP A 120 -1.46 -6.56 -5.69
N ALA A 121 -2.59 -5.88 -5.94
CA ALA A 121 -2.87 -4.56 -5.38
C ALA A 121 -1.75 -3.53 -5.67
N ASN A 122 -1.05 -3.05 -4.63
CA ASN A 122 0.10 -2.16 -4.77
C ASN A 122 1.41 -2.92 -5.08
N TYR A 123 1.50 -4.21 -4.71
CA TYR A 123 2.72 -5.01 -4.80
C TYR A 123 2.96 -5.60 -6.18
N ARG A 124 4.22 -5.60 -6.63
CA ARG A 124 4.63 -6.04 -7.97
C ARG A 124 6.00 -6.71 -7.96
N GLU A 125 6.34 -7.43 -6.89
CA GLU A 125 7.69 -7.97 -6.66
C GLU A 125 8.21 -8.83 -7.82
N GLY A 126 7.32 -9.61 -8.47
CA GLY A 126 7.62 -10.38 -9.68
C GLY A 126 8.04 -9.56 -10.92
N ARG A 127 8.05 -8.22 -10.85
CA ARG A 127 8.66 -7.32 -11.86
C ARG A 127 10.19 -7.23 -11.70
N TRP A 128 10.70 -7.37 -10.48
CA TRP A 128 12.11 -7.12 -10.14
C TRP A 128 12.83 -8.35 -9.61
N PHE A 129 12.09 -9.24 -8.95
CA PHE A 129 12.55 -10.42 -8.25
C PHE A 129 11.96 -11.70 -8.84
N THR A 130 12.70 -12.80 -8.71
CA THR A 130 12.21 -14.16 -8.95
C THR A 130 12.04 -14.86 -7.61
N LYS A 131 11.01 -15.71 -7.47
CA LYS A 131 10.84 -16.51 -6.25
C LYS A 131 11.86 -17.64 -6.19
N TRP A 132 12.32 -18.00 -4.99
CA TRP A 132 13.02 -19.25 -4.79
C TRP A 132 12.06 -20.44 -4.91
N THR A 133 12.52 -21.52 -5.55
CA THR A 133 11.68 -22.69 -5.90
C THR A 133 12.21 -24.01 -5.37
N LYS A 134 13.40 -24.03 -4.76
CA LYS A 134 14.04 -25.23 -4.22
C LYS A 134 13.77 -25.30 -2.71
N ALA A 135 12.54 -25.68 -2.36
CA ALA A 135 12.12 -25.81 -0.96
C ALA A 135 12.98 -26.82 -0.20
N LYS A 136 13.36 -26.48 1.03
CA LYS A 136 14.27 -27.24 1.90
C LYS A 136 15.59 -27.63 1.21
N GLN A 137 16.16 -26.70 0.44
CA GLN A 137 17.43 -26.85 -0.26
C GLN A 137 18.20 -25.53 -0.27
N THR A 138 19.52 -25.63 -0.11
CA THR A 138 20.47 -24.54 -0.24
C THR A 138 21.48 -24.81 -1.36
N GLU A 139 22.10 -23.74 -1.85
CA GLU A 139 23.23 -23.76 -2.78
C GLU A 139 24.34 -22.85 -2.27
N GLU A 140 25.58 -23.11 -2.68
CA GLU A 140 26.68 -22.19 -2.41
C GLU A 140 26.52 -20.88 -3.21
N TYR A 141 26.48 -19.76 -2.48
CA TYR A 141 26.55 -18.41 -3.02
C TYR A 141 27.96 -17.85 -2.85
N PHE A 142 28.61 -17.46 -3.95
CA PHE A 142 29.91 -16.80 -3.93
C PHE A 142 29.76 -15.35 -3.48
N LEU A 143 30.44 -14.99 -2.38
CA LEU A 143 30.39 -13.65 -1.83
C LEU A 143 31.15 -12.64 -2.71
N PRO A 144 30.70 -11.37 -2.80
CA PRO A 144 31.52 -10.30 -3.37
C PRO A 144 32.84 -10.15 -2.60
N ARG A 145 33.95 -9.84 -3.30
CA ARG A 145 35.30 -9.76 -2.70
C ARG A 145 35.34 -8.87 -1.45
N MET A 146 34.72 -7.70 -1.51
CA MET A 146 34.58 -6.75 -0.41
C MET A 146 33.88 -7.31 0.85
N ILE A 147 33.12 -8.40 0.73
CA ILE A 147 32.53 -9.14 1.86
C ILE A 147 33.49 -10.25 2.28
N SER A 148 34.03 -11.04 1.34
CA SER A 148 35.02 -12.09 1.63
C SER A 148 36.27 -11.58 2.34
N GLU A 149 36.71 -10.36 2.05
CA GLU A 149 37.83 -9.67 2.73
C GLU A 149 37.53 -9.33 4.20
N ILE A 150 36.25 -9.22 4.57
CA ILE A 150 35.79 -8.93 5.94
C ILE A 150 35.51 -10.24 6.68
N THR A 151 34.74 -11.13 6.05
CA THR A 151 34.24 -12.35 6.67
C THR A 151 35.24 -13.50 6.63
N GLY A 152 36.23 -13.46 5.73
CA GLY A 152 37.08 -14.61 5.41
C GLY A 152 36.31 -15.80 4.81
N GLN A 153 35.09 -15.59 4.31
CA GLN A 153 34.26 -16.62 3.67
C GLN A 153 34.29 -16.42 2.14
N VAL A 154 34.53 -17.50 1.39
CA VAL A 154 34.43 -17.48 -0.09
C VAL A 154 32.99 -17.71 -0.54
N THR A 155 32.30 -18.63 0.12
CA THR A 155 30.89 -18.96 -0.12
C THR A 155 30.08 -18.99 1.17
N VAL A 156 28.76 -18.90 1.03
CA VAL A 156 27.77 -19.09 2.11
C VAL A 156 26.54 -19.84 1.61
N PRO A 157 25.77 -20.51 2.49
CA PRO A 157 24.48 -21.10 2.14
C PRO A 157 23.49 -20.05 1.65
N PHE A 158 22.88 -20.32 0.49
CA PHE A 158 21.81 -19.53 -0.11
C PHE A 158 20.63 -20.42 -0.47
N GLY A 159 19.45 -20.12 0.06
CA GLY A 159 18.24 -20.91 -0.20
C GLY A 159 17.39 -21.12 1.04
N ASP A 160 16.63 -22.22 1.04
CA ASP A 160 15.64 -22.51 2.06
C ASP A 160 16.22 -23.49 3.10
N GLY A 161 16.62 -22.94 4.24
CA GLY A 161 17.27 -23.63 5.36
C GLY A 161 17.06 -22.86 6.67
N VAL A 162 17.53 -23.44 7.78
CA VAL A 162 17.29 -22.94 9.14
C VAL A 162 18.59 -22.82 9.93
N ILE A 163 18.62 -21.97 10.94
CA ILE A 163 19.78 -21.75 11.81
C ILE A 163 19.62 -22.58 13.08
N SER A 164 20.53 -23.51 13.31
CA SER A 164 20.59 -24.34 14.52
C SER A 164 21.73 -23.84 15.40
N THR A 165 21.37 -23.25 16.53
CA THR A 165 22.31 -22.77 17.56
C THR A 165 22.59 -23.89 18.57
N LEU A 166 23.34 -23.59 19.64
CA LEU A 166 23.61 -24.55 20.73
C LEU A 166 22.36 -24.85 21.58
N ASP A 167 21.40 -23.92 21.63
CA ASP A 167 20.26 -23.96 22.54
C ASP A 167 18.88 -23.84 21.87
N THR A 168 18.79 -23.39 20.61
CA THR A 168 17.51 -23.31 19.86
C THR A 168 17.67 -23.45 18.34
N CYS A 169 16.55 -23.50 17.61
CA CYS A 169 16.48 -23.56 16.15
C CYS A 169 15.57 -22.45 15.60
N ILE A 170 16.07 -21.69 14.63
CA ILE A 170 15.47 -20.44 14.11
C ILE A 170 15.20 -20.57 12.61
N GLY A 171 13.98 -20.25 12.21
CA GLY A 171 13.53 -20.20 10.82
C GLY A 171 13.07 -18.79 10.43
N THR A 172 12.99 -18.55 9.12
CA THR A 172 12.69 -17.21 8.59
C THR A 172 11.72 -17.25 7.42
N GLU A 173 10.61 -16.56 7.59
CA GLU A 173 9.64 -16.18 6.57
C GLU A 173 9.87 -14.73 6.11
N ILE A 174 9.28 -14.34 4.98
CA ILE A 174 9.34 -12.96 4.48
C ILE A 174 7.95 -12.52 4.04
N CYS A 175 7.37 -11.56 4.76
CA CYS A 175 6.06 -10.95 4.50
C CYS A 175 4.97 -11.94 4.05
N GLU A 176 4.66 -11.95 2.75
CA GLU A 176 3.61 -12.72 2.06
C GLU A 176 3.67 -14.24 2.28
N GLU A 177 4.81 -14.76 2.75
CA GLU A 177 4.97 -16.16 3.13
C GLU A 177 4.00 -16.57 4.27
N ILE A 178 3.67 -15.69 5.23
CA ILE A 178 2.71 -16.00 6.32
C ILE A 178 1.26 -16.11 5.83
N PHE A 179 0.89 -15.34 4.78
CA PHE A 179 -0.46 -15.33 4.21
C PHE A 179 -0.69 -16.46 3.19
N SER A 180 0.36 -17.25 2.90
CA SER A 180 0.29 -18.40 2.01
C SER A 180 -0.44 -19.58 2.67
N VAL A 181 -1.30 -20.28 1.92
CA VAL A 181 -2.08 -21.43 2.44
C VAL A 181 -1.19 -22.51 3.05
N ASN A 182 -0.01 -22.73 2.45
CA ASN A 182 1.06 -23.55 2.99
C ASN A 182 2.25 -22.64 3.33
N GLY A 183 2.14 -21.84 4.40
CA GLY A 183 3.22 -20.97 4.87
C GLY A 183 4.44 -21.80 5.31
N PRO A 184 5.69 -21.39 4.97
CA PRO A 184 6.91 -22.11 5.36
C PRO A 184 7.01 -22.42 6.86
N HIS A 185 6.44 -21.60 7.74
CA HIS A 185 6.40 -21.84 9.19
C HIS A 185 5.81 -23.20 9.55
N ILE A 186 4.82 -23.72 8.80
CA ILE A 186 4.18 -25.02 9.07
C ILE A 186 5.21 -26.14 9.04
N ASP A 187 5.98 -26.21 7.96
CA ASP A 187 7.02 -27.22 7.77
C ASP A 187 8.20 -26.99 8.72
N MET A 188 8.58 -25.73 8.99
CA MET A 188 9.65 -25.38 9.94
C MET A 188 9.31 -25.82 11.36
N VAL A 189 8.09 -25.53 11.82
CA VAL A 189 7.57 -25.92 13.14
C VAL A 189 7.52 -27.43 13.30
N LEU A 190 7.12 -28.18 12.25
CA LEU A 190 7.17 -29.65 12.24
C LEU A 190 8.60 -30.22 12.24
N ASP A 191 9.57 -29.55 11.61
CA ASP A 191 11.01 -29.87 11.72
C ASP A 191 11.59 -29.51 13.11
N GLY A 192 10.80 -28.90 14.00
CA GLY A 192 11.22 -28.53 15.36
C GLY A 192 11.94 -27.19 15.45
N VAL A 193 11.72 -26.27 14.50
CA VAL A 193 12.09 -24.86 14.65
C VAL A 193 11.25 -24.23 15.77
N GLU A 194 11.89 -23.53 16.71
CA GLU A 194 11.25 -22.97 17.91
C GLU A 194 10.92 -21.48 17.74
N ILE A 195 11.76 -20.76 16.99
CA ILE A 195 11.60 -19.33 16.71
C ILE A 195 11.41 -19.15 15.20
N ILE A 196 10.28 -18.55 14.80
CA ILE A 196 10.03 -18.09 13.43
C ILE A 196 10.18 -16.57 13.38
N THR A 197 10.83 -16.07 12.34
CA THR A 197 11.09 -14.65 12.12
C THR A 197 10.47 -14.18 10.80
N ASN A 198 9.83 -13.01 10.79
CA ASN A 198 9.21 -12.43 9.61
C ASN A 198 9.60 -10.96 9.47
N GLY A 199 10.52 -10.68 8.55
CA GLY A 199 10.74 -9.33 8.04
C GLY A 199 9.69 -8.98 7.00
N SER A 200 8.93 -7.92 7.23
CA SER A 200 7.84 -7.43 6.38
C SER A 200 8.03 -6.01 5.86
N ALA A 201 7.37 -5.72 4.75
CA ALA A 201 7.03 -4.38 4.26
C ALA A 201 5.53 -4.33 3.96
N SER A 202 4.71 -4.46 5.01
CA SER A 202 3.26 -4.45 4.93
C SER A 202 2.73 -3.03 5.10
N HIS A 203 2.29 -2.41 4.00
CA HIS A 203 1.76 -1.05 3.99
C HIS A 203 0.42 -0.91 4.75
N HIS A 204 0.09 0.29 5.21
CA HIS A 204 -1.21 0.61 5.82
C HIS A 204 -2.36 0.24 4.90
N GLN A 205 -3.42 -0.27 5.50
CA GLN A 205 -4.75 -0.31 4.91
C GLN A 205 -5.72 -0.16 6.08
N LEU A 206 -6.68 0.74 5.94
CA LEU A 206 -7.67 1.05 6.98
C LEU A 206 -8.35 -0.24 7.46
N ARG A 207 -8.34 -0.50 8.77
CA ARG A 207 -8.90 -1.70 9.41
C ARG A 207 -8.28 -3.03 8.95
N LYS A 208 -6.94 -3.08 8.74
CA LYS A 208 -6.20 -4.33 8.40
C LYS A 208 -5.41 -4.93 9.55
N LEU A 209 -5.08 -4.15 10.60
CA LEU A 209 -4.14 -4.60 11.64
C LEU A 209 -4.60 -5.87 12.36
N ASN A 210 -5.90 -6.01 12.64
CA ASN A 210 -6.47 -7.23 13.23
C ASN A 210 -6.08 -8.47 12.42
N THR A 211 -6.28 -8.47 11.09
CA THR A 211 -5.92 -9.61 10.24
C THR A 211 -4.44 -9.96 10.31
N ARG A 212 -3.54 -8.96 10.41
CA ARG A 212 -2.10 -9.21 10.60
C ARG A 212 -1.83 -9.91 11.94
N VAL A 213 -2.44 -9.44 13.02
CA VAL A 213 -2.32 -10.03 14.37
C VAL A 213 -2.91 -11.44 14.39
N ASP A 214 -4.10 -11.62 13.79
CA ASP A 214 -4.78 -12.92 13.65
C ASP A 214 -3.83 -13.95 13.03
N TYR A 215 -3.20 -13.63 11.88
CA TYR A 215 -2.22 -14.52 11.23
C TYR A 215 -0.98 -14.82 12.09
N VAL A 216 -0.44 -13.83 12.83
CA VAL A 216 0.74 -14.03 13.71
C VAL A 216 0.39 -14.92 14.92
N LYS A 217 -0.82 -14.79 15.48
CA LYS A 217 -1.34 -15.73 16.48
C LYS A 217 -1.57 -17.12 15.87
N ASP A 218 -2.20 -17.20 14.70
CA ASP A 218 -2.55 -18.46 14.03
C ASP A 218 -1.31 -19.30 13.63
N ALA A 219 -0.17 -18.65 13.37
CA ALA A 219 1.11 -19.29 13.08
C ALA A 219 1.76 -19.97 14.29
N THR A 220 1.39 -19.58 15.53
CA THR A 220 1.94 -20.17 16.77
C THR A 220 0.93 -21.05 17.52
N ILE A 221 -0.36 -20.71 17.50
CA ILE A 221 -1.41 -21.42 18.26
C ILE A 221 -1.61 -22.90 17.83
N LYS A 222 -1.21 -23.27 16.62
CA LYS A 222 -1.46 -24.61 16.04
C LYS A 222 -0.36 -25.65 16.30
N GLY A 223 0.86 -25.20 16.59
CA GLY A 223 2.03 -26.07 16.73
C GLY A 223 3.02 -25.63 17.82
N GLY A 224 2.69 -24.60 18.59
CA GLY A 224 3.60 -23.94 19.52
C GLY A 224 4.78 -23.24 18.83
N GLY A 225 5.44 -22.37 19.56
CA GLY A 225 6.60 -21.62 19.07
C GLY A 225 6.51 -20.12 19.33
N ILE A 226 7.62 -19.45 19.05
CA ILE A 226 7.77 -18.00 19.11
C ILE A 226 7.72 -17.46 17.69
N TYR A 227 6.97 -16.38 17.45
CA TYR A 227 6.90 -15.71 16.15
C TYR A 227 7.23 -14.22 16.30
N MET A 228 8.30 -13.78 15.64
CA MET A 228 8.76 -12.40 15.63
C MET A 228 8.36 -11.73 14.32
N TYR A 229 7.67 -10.60 14.40
CA TYR A 229 7.23 -9.82 13.24
C TYR A 229 7.86 -8.42 13.27
N ALA A 230 8.60 -8.05 12.21
CA ALA A 230 9.19 -6.73 12.00
C ALA A 230 8.61 -6.10 10.73
N ASN A 231 8.38 -4.79 10.71
CA ASN A 231 7.76 -4.11 9.57
C ASN A 231 8.29 -2.69 9.40
N LEU A 232 8.37 -2.17 8.18
CA LEU A 232 8.67 -0.75 7.94
C LEU A 232 7.62 0.14 8.61
N ARG A 233 7.98 1.38 8.96
CA ARG A 233 7.01 2.40 9.39
C ARG A 233 7.36 3.75 8.80
N GLY A 234 6.42 4.40 8.11
CA GLY A 234 6.65 5.71 7.48
C GLY A 234 6.43 5.71 5.96
N CYS A 235 6.79 6.80 5.30
CA CYS A 235 6.69 6.97 3.85
C CYS A 235 8.06 6.87 3.17
N ASP A 236 8.39 5.70 2.61
CA ASP A 236 9.71 5.41 2.05
C ASP A 236 9.97 5.98 0.63
N GLY A 237 9.05 6.79 0.09
CA GLY A 237 9.18 7.47 -1.20
C GLY A 237 7.96 7.34 -2.13
N GLU A 238 7.00 6.48 -1.78
CA GLU A 238 5.79 6.21 -2.56
C GLU A 238 4.54 6.99 -2.04
N ARG A 239 3.36 6.63 -2.56
CA ARG A 239 2.05 7.09 -2.05
C ARG A 239 1.52 6.26 -0.87
N ILE A 240 2.22 5.20 -0.50
CA ILE A 240 1.89 4.30 0.61
C ILE A 240 2.61 4.78 1.87
N TYR A 241 2.01 4.46 3.02
CA TYR A 241 2.62 4.60 4.33
C TYR A 241 2.74 3.19 4.91
N TYR A 242 3.89 2.82 5.48
CA TYR A 242 4.05 1.57 6.20
C TYR A 242 3.66 1.77 7.67
N ASP A 243 2.91 0.84 8.22
CA ASP A 243 2.22 1.02 9.51
C ASP A 243 2.83 0.20 10.64
N GLY A 244 4.13 -0.13 10.55
CA GLY A 244 4.91 -0.70 11.65
C GLY A 244 4.18 -1.83 12.37
N CYS A 245 3.86 -1.57 13.64
CA CYS A 245 3.32 -2.54 14.58
C CYS A 245 4.15 -3.84 14.62
N PRO A 246 5.45 -3.74 14.98
CA PRO A 246 6.29 -4.91 15.19
C PRO A 246 5.81 -5.64 16.45
N MET A 247 5.84 -6.96 16.46
CA MET A 247 5.27 -7.75 17.55
C MET A 247 6.01 -9.07 17.78
N ILE A 248 5.90 -9.61 18.99
CA ILE A 248 6.41 -10.94 19.36
C ILE A 248 5.23 -11.74 19.92
N ALA A 249 5.03 -12.94 19.38
CA ALA A 249 4.02 -13.88 19.83
C ALA A 249 4.66 -15.17 20.38
N VAL A 250 3.99 -15.81 21.34
CA VAL A 250 4.37 -17.10 21.94
C VAL A 250 3.12 -17.96 22.06
N ASN A 251 3.12 -19.15 21.47
CA ASN A 251 2.08 -20.18 21.63
C ASN A 251 0.61 -19.72 21.40
N GLY A 252 0.39 -18.65 20.61
CA GLY A 252 -0.92 -18.07 20.31
C GLY A 252 -1.21 -16.72 20.99
N GLU A 253 -0.38 -16.28 21.93
CA GLU A 253 -0.51 -14.98 22.61
C GLU A 253 0.53 -13.96 22.15
N ILE A 254 0.18 -12.67 22.20
CA ILE A 254 1.13 -11.57 21.96
C ILE A 254 1.76 -11.21 23.30
N VAL A 255 3.09 -11.17 23.37
CA VAL A 255 3.85 -10.78 24.58
C VAL A 255 4.49 -9.39 24.44
N ALA A 256 4.57 -8.85 23.22
CA ALA A 256 5.04 -7.49 22.98
C ALA A 256 4.52 -6.93 21.65
N GLN A 257 4.18 -5.63 21.62
CA GLN A 257 3.64 -4.90 20.47
C GLN A 257 4.22 -3.47 20.42
N GLY A 258 4.60 -2.98 19.23
CA GLY A 258 5.04 -1.60 18.99
C GLY A 258 3.99 -0.73 18.28
N ALA A 259 4.30 0.54 18.07
CA ALA A 259 3.33 1.51 17.57
C ALA A 259 3.04 1.34 16.06
N GLN A 260 1.75 1.38 15.70
CA GLN A 260 1.29 1.39 14.30
C GLN A 260 1.65 2.73 13.61
N PHE A 261 1.46 3.84 14.33
CA PHE A 261 1.76 5.19 13.84
C PHE A 261 2.68 5.91 14.82
N SER A 262 3.78 6.48 14.33
CA SER A 262 4.74 7.25 15.14
C SER A 262 5.70 8.00 14.24
N LEU A 263 6.17 9.17 14.69
CA LEU A 263 7.18 9.98 13.98
C LEU A 263 8.63 9.50 14.22
N LYS A 264 8.84 8.55 15.15
CA LYS A 264 10.17 7.97 15.45
C LYS A 264 10.74 7.24 14.24
N GLU A 265 11.97 7.59 13.83
CA GLU A 265 12.71 6.89 12.78
C GLU A 265 13.01 5.42 13.11
N VAL A 266 13.14 5.10 14.39
CA VAL A 266 13.48 3.76 14.90
C VAL A 266 12.61 3.43 16.11
N GLU A 267 12.02 2.24 16.11
CA GLU A 267 11.45 1.62 17.29
C GLU A 267 11.87 0.16 17.37
N VAL A 268 12.18 -0.30 18.57
CA VAL A 268 12.57 -1.67 18.88
C VAL A 268 11.71 -2.16 20.02
N VAL A 269 11.18 -3.37 19.85
CA VAL A 269 10.31 -4.06 20.80
C VAL A 269 11.00 -5.35 21.20
N THR A 270 11.11 -5.60 22.50
CA THR A 270 11.87 -6.70 23.07
C THR A 270 11.03 -7.52 24.03
N ALA A 271 11.16 -8.84 23.96
CA ALA A 271 10.56 -9.78 24.91
C ALA A 271 11.59 -10.83 25.34
N THR A 272 11.59 -11.18 26.62
CA THR A 272 12.27 -12.37 27.13
C THR A 272 11.26 -13.52 27.13
N VAL A 273 11.58 -14.63 26.48
CA VAL A 273 10.67 -15.76 26.29
C VAL A 273 11.34 -17.08 26.70
N ASP A 274 10.56 -18.02 27.22
CA ASP A 274 11.05 -19.30 27.73
C ASP A 274 10.89 -20.41 26.66
N LEU A 275 12.02 -20.94 26.17
CA LEU A 275 12.04 -22.03 25.19
C LEU A 275 11.45 -23.32 25.77
N GLU A 276 11.53 -23.54 27.09
CA GLU A 276 10.90 -24.69 27.73
C GLU A 276 9.37 -24.57 27.76
N GLU A 277 8.79 -23.39 27.58
CA GLU A 277 7.34 -23.22 27.38
C GLU A 277 6.92 -23.80 26.01
N VAL A 278 7.65 -23.45 24.94
CA VAL A 278 7.45 -24.00 23.58
C VAL A 278 7.65 -25.53 23.58
N ARG A 279 8.71 -26.03 24.22
CA ARG A 279 9.00 -27.47 24.34
C ARG A 279 7.91 -28.19 25.11
N SER A 280 7.45 -27.63 26.23
CA SER A 280 6.37 -28.20 27.04
C SER A 280 5.03 -28.20 26.29
N HIS A 281 4.68 -27.12 25.61
CA HIS A 281 3.46 -27.00 24.81
C HIS A 281 3.41 -28.07 23.69
N ARG A 282 4.52 -28.23 22.96
CA ARG A 282 4.66 -29.26 21.92
C ARG A 282 4.66 -30.67 22.49
N GLY A 283 5.38 -30.92 23.58
CA GLY A 283 5.45 -32.21 24.27
C GLY A 283 4.11 -32.65 24.89
N ALA A 284 3.31 -31.69 25.36
CA ALA A 284 1.95 -31.92 25.87
C ALA A 284 0.91 -32.18 24.76
N THR A 285 1.29 -32.13 23.48
CA THR A 285 0.38 -32.25 22.34
C THR A 285 0.71 -33.48 21.49
N PRO A 286 0.16 -34.68 21.79
CA PRO A 286 0.50 -35.93 21.08
C PRO A 286 0.26 -35.87 19.56
N THR A 287 -0.76 -35.13 19.12
CA THR A 287 -1.04 -34.91 17.69
C THR A 287 0.10 -34.16 16.98
N PHE A 288 0.74 -33.19 17.64
CA PHE A 288 1.90 -32.48 17.10
C PHE A 288 3.07 -33.45 16.89
N GLY A 289 3.40 -34.26 17.91
CA GLY A 289 4.46 -35.29 17.79
C GLY A 289 4.18 -36.32 16.68
N SER A 290 2.90 -36.65 16.48
CA SER A 290 2.45 -37.56 15.41
C SER A 290 2.61 -36.95 14.01
N CYS A 291 2.40 -35.64 13.86
CA CYS A 291 2.64 -34.93 12.60
C CYS A 291 4.14 -34.67 12.36
N ALA A 292 4.90 -34.28 13.39
CA ALA A 292 6.33 -34.01 13.28
C ALA A 292 7.14 -35.26 12.90
N THR A 293 6.78 -36.43 13.44
CA THR A 293 7.41 -37.71 13.07
C THR A 293 7.02 -38.22 11.67
N ALA A 294 6.01 -37.64 11.02
CA ALA A 294 5.57 -38.02 9.69
C ALA A 294 6.28 -37.26 8.55
N ILE A 295 7.14 -36.26 8.84
CA ILE A 295 7.83 -35.50 7.79
C ILE A 295 8.95 -36.35 7.14
N HIS A 296 9.06 -36.30 5.80
CA HIS A 296 10.04 -37.07 5.05
C HIS A 296 11.20 -36.24 4.46
N GLN A 297 11.09 -34.90 4.52
CA GLN A 297 12.13 -33.98 4.08
C GLN A 297 12.31 -32.90 5.16
N THR A 298 13.51 -32.89 5.75
CA THR A 298 13.94 -31.95 6.79
C THR A 298 14.59 -30.71 6.19
N PHE A 299 14.81 -29.66 6.98
CA PHE A 299 15.51 -28.46 6.50
C PHE A 299 17.04 -28.61 6.56
N PRO A 300 17.79 -28.05 5.58
CA PRO A 300 19.22 -27.81 5.71
C PRO A 300 19.51 -26.94 6.93
N ARG A 301 20.26 -27.46 7.91
CA ARG A 301 20.58 -26.76 9.16
C ARG A 301 21.97 -26.15 9.12
N VAL A 302 22.05 -24.82 9.13
CA VAL A 302 23.28 -24.09 9.39
C VAL A 302 23.57 -24.19 10.88
N LYS A 303 24.62 -24.94 11.26
CA LYS A 303 25.07 -25.06 12.65
C LYS A 303 25.86 -23.82 13.05
N VAL A 304 25.55 -23.26 14.21
CA VAL A 304 26.18 -22.03 14.73
C VAL A 304 26.63 -22.25 16.17
N ASP A 305 27.91 -21.98 16.42
CA ASP A 305 28.54 -22.06 17.74
C ASP A 305 28.24 -20.79 18.55
N PHE A 306 26.99 -20.70 19.02
CA PHE A 306 26.42 -19.57 19.75
C PHE A 306 25.20 -20.06 20.55
N ALA A 307 24.89 -19.41 21.66
CA ALA A 307 23.66 -19.61 22.42
C ALA A 307 22.87 -18.28 22.44
N LEU A 308 21.54 -18.35 22.34
CA LEU A 308 20.67 -17.17 22.49
C LEU A 308 20.35 -16.85 23.96
N SER A 309 20.51 -17.82 24.85
CA SER A 309 20.36 -17.69 26.30
C SER A 309 21.66 -17.26 26.98
N HIS A 310 21.55 -16.68 28.16
CA HIS A 310 22.66 -16.39 29.05
C HIS A 310 22.77 -17.44 30.17
N GLU A 311 23.94 -17.61 30.76
CA GLU A 311 24.17 -18.64 31.79
C GLU A 311 23.33 -18.41 33.08
N ASP A 312 22.99 -17.16 33.39
CA ASP A 312 22.17 -16.76 34.56
C ASP A 312 20.67 -16.51 34.23
N ASP A 313 20.16 -17.07 33.12
CA ASP A 313 18.81 -16.80 32.59
C ASP A 313 17.64 -17.07 33.55
N ILE A 314 17.86 -17.89 34.59
CA ILE A 314 16.91 -18.25 35.63
C ILE A 314 16.32 -16.99 36.30
N THR A 315 17.14 -15.95 36.50
CA THR A 315 16.76 -14.73 37.22
C THR A 315 15.97 -13.71 36.39
N ILE A 316 16.04 -13.79 35.05
CA ILE A 316 15.41 -12.83 34.14
C ILE A 316 13.90 -13.13 34.06
N PRO A 317 12.99 -12.16 34.24
CA PRO A 317 11.55 -12.40 34.06
C PRO A 317 11.23 -12.72 32.59
N SER A 318 10.34 -13.68 32.36
CA SER A 318 9.67 -13.85 31.06
C SER A 318 8.67 -12.71 30.84
N ALA A 319 8.36 -12.39 29.59
CA ALA A 319 7.32 -11.43 29.25
C ALA A 319 5.92 -12.07 29.39
N ASP A 320 5.03 -11.40 30.11
CA ASP A 320 3.61 -11.78 30.19
C ASP A 320 2.87 -11.51 28.87
N ALA A 321 1.73 -12.17 28.68
CA ALA A 321 0.83 -11.88 27.57
C ALA A 321 0.17 -10.48 27.74
N ILE A 322 -0.03 -9.78 26.63
CA ILE A 322 -0.62 -8.43 26.60
C ILE A 322 -1.90 -8.37 25.75
N ASP A 323 -2.85 -7.54 26.17
CA ASP A 323 -3.97 -7.15 25.33
C ASP A 323 -3.47 -6.36 24.12
N VAL A 324 -3.88 -6.78 22.92
CA VAL A 324 -3.45 -6.15 21.66
C VAL A 324 -4.16 -4.82 21.47
N HIS A 325 -3.39 -3.74 21.39
CA HIS A 325 -3.94 -2.42 21.12
C HIS A 325 -4.33 -2.27 19.64
N TYR A 326 -5.54 -1.77 19.41
CA TYR A 326 -6.08 -1.41 18.10
C TYR A 326 -6.60 0.02 18.12
N HIS A 327 -6.28 0.79 17.09
CA HIS A 327 -6.90 2.09 16.84
C HIS A 327 -8.31 1.93 16.25
N THR A 328 -9.20 2.85 16.58
CA THR A 328 -10.44 3.05 15.84
C THR A 328 -10.15 3.52 14.41
N PRO A 329 -11.08 3.33 13.45
CA PRO A 329 -10.88 3.81 12.08
C PRO A 329 -10.65 5.32 11.98
N GLU A 330 -11.28 6.09 12.88
CA GLU A 330 -11.17 7.53 12.97
C GLU A 330 -9.79 7.95 13.52
N GLU A 331 -9.24 7.20 14.49
CA GLU A 331 -7.85 7.33 14.93
C GLU A 331 -6.85 6.94 13.82
N GLU A 332 -7.04 5.82 13.11
CA GLU A 332 -6.22 5.42 11.96
C GLU A 332 -6.15 6.55 10.90
N ILE A 333 -7.27 7.22 10.63
CA ILE A 333 -7.35 8.38 9.72
C ILE A 333 -6.69 9.63 10.30
N SER A 334 -6.76 9.83 11.63
CA SER A 334 -6.10 10.94 12.29
C SER A 334 -4.57 10.79 12.31
N LEU A 335 -4.06 9.56 12.39
CA LEU A 335 -2.65 9.25 12.62
C LEU A 335 -1.88 8.95 11.33
N GLY A 336 -2.31 7.97 10.54
CA GLY A 336 -1.57 7.47 9.37
C GLY A 336 -1.32 8.53 8.29
N PRO A 337 -2.37 9.17 7.75
CA PRO A 337 -2.23 10.30 6.84
C PRO A 337 -1.42 11.47 7.40
N ALA A 338 -1.42 11.69 8.72
CA ALA A 338 -0.65 12.76 9.36
C ALA A 338 0.85 12.44 9.44
N CYS A 339 1.23 11.21 9.83
CA CYS A 339 2.61 10.73 9.77
C CYS A 339 3.15 10.72 8.33
N TRP A 340 2.31 10.37 7.36
CA TRP A 340 2.66 10.41 5.94
C TRP A 340 2.90 11.84 5.43
N LEU A 341 2.10 12.83 5.84
CA LEU A 341 2.38 14.23 5.56
C LEU A 341 3.67 14.72 6.22
N TRP A 342 3.96 14.30 7.46
CA TRP A 342 5.22 14.63 8.13
C TRP A 342 6.44 14.14 7.35
N ASP A 343 6.43 12.87 6.93
CA ASP A 343 7.49 12.30 6.11
C ASP A 343 7.62 12.99 4.75
N TYR A 344 6.50 13.27 4.05
CA TYR A 344 6.53 14.03 2.80
C TYR A 344 7.13 15.42 2.98
N LEU A 345 6.73 16.15 4.02
CA LEU A 345 7.23 17.50 4.27
C LEU A 345 8.74 17.50 4.55
N ARG A 346 9.20 16.68 5.50
CA ARG A 346 10.62 16.67 5.88
C ARG A 346 11.53 16.12 4.78
N ARG A 347 11.08 15.12 4.00
CA ARG A 347 11.87 14.48 2.93
C ARG A 347 11.86 15.28 1.61
N SER A 348 10.82 16.07 1.33
CA SER A 348 10.73 16.89 0.10
C SER A 348 11.49 18.23 0.13
N GLY A 349 11.99 18.64 1.31
CA GLY A 349 12.68 19.91 1.48
C GLY A 349 11.80 21.16 1.31
N GLN A 350 10.47 21.01 1.33
CA GLN A 350 9.54 22.14 1.26
C GLN A 350 9.32 22.78 2.64
N ALA A 351 8.89 24.05 2.65
CA ALA A 351 8.70 24.83 3.88
C ALA A 351 7.31 24.65 4.52
N GLY A 352 6.41 23.92 3.88
CA GLY A 352 5.06 23.66 4.39
C GLY A 352 4.05 23.23 3.33
N PHE A 353 2.77 23.47 3.62
CA PHE A 353 1.61 23.08 2.83
C PHE A 353 0.73 24.27 2.44
N PHE A 354 0.17 24.23 1.23
CA PHE A 354 -0.88 25.14 0.77
C PHE A 354 -2.18 24.38 0.52
N LEU A 355 -3.30 24.81 1.12
CA LEU A 355 -4.61 24.20 0.92
C LEU A 355 -5.65 25.18 0.35
N PRO A 356 -6.22 24.89 -0.84
CA PRO A 356 -7.43 25.53 -1.34
C PRO A 356 -8.66 25.14 -0.49
N LEU A 357 -8.87 25.86 0.61
CA LEU A 357 -9.91 25.55 1.60
C LEU A 357 -11.29 25.94 1.05
N SER A 358 -12.21 24.96 0.91
CA SER A 358 -13.56 25.20 0.38
C SER A 358 -14.62 25.40 1.48
N GLY A 359 -14.28 25.11 2.73
CA GLY A 359 -15.24 25.02 3.84
C GLY A 359 -16.16 23.80 3.76
N GLY A 360 -16.00 22.95 2.74
CA GLY A 360 -16.61 21.63 2.66
C GLY A 360 -15.78 20.56 3.35
N ILE A 361 -16.47 19.52 3.84
CA ILE A 361 -15.98 18.41 4.68
C ILE A 361 -14.59 17.92 4.28
N ASP A 362 -14.33 17.66 3.01
CA ASP A 362 -13.07 17.07 2.53
C ASP A 362 -11.86 18.00 2.75
N SER A 363 -12.03 19.29 2.48
CA SER A 363 -11.00 20.29 2.74
C SER A 363 -10.82 20.55 4.24
N SER A 364 -11.89 20.42 5.04
CA SER A 364 -11.79 20.41 6.50
C SER A 364 -11.02 19.18 6.99
N SER A 365 -11.29 17.97 6.47
CA SER A 365 -10.57 16.75 6.84
C SER A 365 -9.07 16.86 6.53
N THR A 366 -8.74 17.43 5.36
CA THR A 366 -7.34 17.72 4.99
C THR A 366 -6.67 18.67 6.00
N ALA A 367 -7.37 19.70 6.45
CA ALA A 367 -6.88 20.61 7.48
C ALA A 367 -6.78 19.94 8.88
N CYS A 368 -7.71 19.07 9.25
CA CYS A 368 -7.67 18.31 10.50
C CYS A 368 -6.48 17.33 10.53
N ILE A 369 -6.12 16.71 9.39
CA ILE A 369 -4.94 15.85 9.28
C ILE A 369 -3.64 16.67 9.44
N VAL A 370 -3.54 17.86 8.84
CA VAL A 370 -2.39 18.76 9.06
C VAL A 370 -2.33 19.25 10.52
N SER A 371 -3.48 19.48 11.16
CA SER A 371 -3.56 19.79 12.59
C SER A 371 -3.05 18.62 13.44
N SER A 372 -3.50 17.39 13.18
CA SER A 372 -3.01 16.16 13.84
C SER A 372 -1.50 15.99 13.70
N MET A 373 -0.95 16.21 12.50
CA MET A 373 0.49 16.20 12.26
C MET A 373 1.21 17.19 13.18
N CYS A 374 0.70 18.42 13.32
CA CYS A 374 1.29 19.41 14.23
C CYS A 374 1.19 18.99 15.71
N HIS A 375 0.10 18.32 16.13
CA HIS A 375 -0.03 17.79 17.49
C HIS A 375 0.97 16.66 17.77
N GLN A 376 1.12 15.71 16.83
CA GLN A 376 2.08 14.62 16.94
C GLN A 376 3.53 15.13 16.98
N VAL A 377 3.85 16.15 16.18
CA VAL A 377 5.16 16.81 16.19
C VAL A 377 5.46 17.46 17.55
N CYS A 378 4.55 18.29 18.08
CA CYS A 378 4.71 18.89 19.41
C CYS A 378 4.87 17.82 20.51
N GLN A 379 4.09 16.73 20.44
CA GLN A 379 4.16 15.65 21.41
C GLN A 379 5.44 14.80 21.29
N ALA A 380 5.99 14.61 20.08
CA ALA A 380 7.28 13.93 19.87
C ALA A 380 8.44 14.76 20.43
N VAL A 381 8.47 16.07 20.17
CA VAL A 381 9.47 16.99 20.75
C VAL A 381 9.35 17.05 22.28
N LYS A 382 8.12 17.11 22.81
CA LYS A 382 7.85 17.04 24.26
C LYS A 382 8.32 15.71 24.89
N ASN A 383 8.29 14.61 24.12
CA ASN A 383 8.84 13.31 24.52
C ASN A 383 10.37 13.21 24.33
N GLY A 384 11.04 14.27 23.89
CA GLY A 384 12.50 14.34 23.75
C GLY A 384 13.06 13.90 22.40
N ASP A 385 12.23 13.70 21.37
CA ASP A 385 12.69 13.28 20.04
C ASP A 385 13.49 14.40 19.35
N GLN A 386 14.81 14.24 19.32
CA GLN A 386 15.74 15.21 18.74
C GLN A 386 15.67 15.26 17.21
N GLN A 387 15.42 14.13 16.54
CA GLN A 387 15.32 14.09 15.08
C GLN A 387 14.09 14.88 14.60
N VAL A 388 12.95 14.72 15.29
CA VAL A 388 11.76 15.54 15.00
C VAL A 388 12.04 17.02 15.30
N LEU A 389 12.71 17.35 16.41
CA LEU A 389 13.06 18.74 16.74
C LEU A 389 13.98 19.39 15.68
N GLU A 390 15.01 18.69 15.22
CA GLU A 390 15.91 19.14 14.16
C GLU A 390 15.20 19.30 12.82
N ASP A 391 14.36 18.32 12.42
CA ASP A 391 13.56 18.41 11.20
C ASP A 391 12.57 19.59 11.24
N VAL A 392 11.91 19.84 12.37
CA VAL A 392 11.02 21.01 12.51
C VAL A 392 11.81 22.32 12.36
N ARG A 393 12.92 22.48 13.10
CA ARG A 393 13.77 23.68 13.05
C ARG A 393 14.25 23.99 11.64
N ARG A 394 14.62 22.95 10.89
CA ARG A 394 14.99 23.00 9.47
C ARG A 394 13.82 23.43 8.58
N ILE A 395 12.62 22.86 8.77
CA ILE A 395 11.42 23.20 7.98
C ILE A 395 10.99 24.66 8.21
N VAL A 396 10.99 25.12 9.48
CA VAL A 396 10.60 26.51 9.81
C VAL A 396 11.73 27.54 9.66
N ASN A 397 12.94 27.09 9.29
CA ASN A 397 14.16 27.89 9.17
C ASN A 397 14.47 28.74 10.43
N ASP A 398 14.35 28.11 11.60
CA ASP A 398 14.55 28.73 12.92
C ASP A 398 15.19 27.71 13.89
N ASN A 399 16.50 27.84 14.11
CA ASN A 399 17.28 26.92 14.95
C ASN A 399 16.98 27.05 16.45
N ALA A 400 16.38 28.15 16.89
CA ALA A 400 16.03 28.36 18.31
C ALA A 400 14.65 27.78 18.64
N TYR A 401 13.79 27.61 17.63
CA TYR A 401 12.42 27.15 17.78
C TYR A 401 12.27 25.82 18.52
N ILE A 402 11.20 25.71 19.30
CA ILE A 402 10.73 24.47 19.95
C ILE A 402 9.20 24.47 19.82
N PRO A 403 8.60 23.52 19.08
CA PRO A 403 7.14 23.49 18.89
C PRO A 403 6.41 23.03 20.17
N THR A 404 5.78 23.98 20.86
CA THR A 404 4.97 23.71 22.06
C THR A 404 3.46 23.87 21.84
N ASP A 405 3.05 24.74 20.92
CA ASP A 405 1.66 24.93 20.51
C ASP A 405 1.45 24.41 19.07
N PRO A 406 0.67 23.34 18.85
CA PRO A 406 0.34 22.82 17.52
C PRO A 406 -0.28 23.86 16.59
N LYS A 407 -0.98 24.87 17.12
CA LYS A 407 -1.58 25.96 16.33
C LYS A 407 -0.53 26.96 15.86
N GLU A 408 0.46 27.29 16.69
CA GLU A 408 1.58 28.14 16.31
C GLU A 408 2.48 27.46 15.26
N LEU A 409 2.80 26.18 15.44
CA LEU A 409 3.47 25.35 14.43
C LEU A 409 2.67 25.35 13.11
N GLY A 410 1.36 25.11 13.20
CA GLY A 410 0.46 25.15 12.05
C GLY A 410 0.49 26.50 11.31
N ASN A 411 0.54 27.64 12.02
CA ASN A 411 0.65 28.95 11.39
C ASN A 411 1.97 29.16 10.63
N ARG A 412 3.06 28.47 11.02
CA ARG A 412 4.32 28.47 10.26
C ARG A 412 4.23 27.59 9.01
N VAL A 413 3.80 26.33 9.15
CA VAL A 413 3.89 25.31 8.08
C VAL A 413 2.63 25.13 7.24
N PHE A 414 1.52 25.82 7.51
CA PHE A 414 0.25 25.61 6.81
C PHE A 414 -0.42 26.92 6.36
N VAL A 415 -0.66 27.04 5.06
CA VAL A 415 -1.33 28.19 4.45
C VAL A 415 -2.66 27.77 3.83
N THR A 416 -3.76 28.21 4.45
CA THR A 416 -5.11 28.03 3.90
C THR A 416 -5.58 29.26 3.13
N CYS A 417 -6.27 29.01 2.01
CA CYS A 417 -6.86 30.06 1.18
C CYS A 417 -8.25 29.64 0.66
N TYR A 418 -9.30 30.30 1.15
CA TYR A 418 -10.62 30.26 0.51
C TYR A 418 -10.68 31.26 -0.65
N MET A 419 -11.09 30.77 -1.81
CA MET A 419 -11.15 31.49 -3.09
C MET A 419 -12.61 31.65 -3.55
N GLY A 420 -13.22 32.76 -3.15
CA GLY A 420 -14.64 33.04 -3.36
C GLY A 420 -14.98 33.56 -4.76
N THR A 421 -16.26 33.45 -5.11
CA THR A 421 -16.86 34.09 -6.29
C THR A 421 -18.14 34.82 -5.91
N GLU A 422 -18.70 35.60 -6.83
CA GLU A 422 -20.02 36.25 -6.73
C GLU A 422 -21.12 35.27 -6.26
N ASN A 423 -20.97 33.99 -6.64
CA ASN A 423 -21.87 32.87 -6.38
C ASN A 423 -21.64 32.17 -5.02
N SER A 424 -20.61 32.54 -4.24
CA SER A 424 -20.41 32.04 -2.87
C SER A 424 -21.51 32.58 -1.94
N SER A 425 -21.87 31.82 -0.89
CA SER A 425 -22.81 32.29 0.15
C SER A 425 -22.18 33.37 1.03
N GLU A 426 -22.98 34.14 1.76
CA GLU A 426 -22.45 35.22 2.62
C GLU A 426 -21.57 34.70 3.77
N GLU A 427 -21.89 33.52 4.32
CA GLU A 427 -21.08 32.86 5.36
C GLU A 427 -19.76 32.34 4.80
N THR A 428 -19.66 32.11 3.49
CA THR A 428 -18.44 31.63 2.84
C THR A 428 -17.63 32.78 2.21
N LYS A 429 -18.29 33.85 1.74
CA LYS A 429 -17.66 35.15 1.42
C LYS A 429 -17.01 35.80 2.63
N LYS A 430 -17.65 35.77 3.82
CA LYS A 430 -17.04 36.24 5.08
C LYS A 430 -15.81 35.42 5.51
N ARG A 431 -15.64 34.20 4.97
CA ARG A 431 -14.45 33.35 5.15
C ARG A 431 -13.47 33.44 3.96
N ALA A 432 -13.81 34.20 2.92
CA ALA A 432 -12.95 34.37 1.75
C ALA A 432 -11.81 35.35 2.05
N ARG A 433 -10.58 34.93 1.72
CA ARG A 433 -9.41 35.82 1.74
C ARG A 433 -9.20 36.50 0.39
N ILE A 434 -9.73 35.91 -0.68
CA ILE A 434 -9.56 36.36 -2.07
C ILE A 434 -10.84 36.08 -2.86
N THR A 435 -11.24 37.03 -3.70
CA THR A 435 -12.33 36.90 -4.67
C THR A 435 -11.73 36.72 -6.07
N ILE A 436 -12.10 35.66 -6.79
CA ILE A 436 -11.47 35.31 -8.08
C ILE A 436 -12.20 35.87 -9.31
N ASP A 437 -13.34 36.54 -9.12
CA ASP A 437 -14.24 36.93 -10.21
C ASP A 437 -13.55 37.80 -11.28
N ALA A 438 -12.65 38.71 -10.89
CA ALA A 438 -11.88 39.52 -11.86
C ALA A 438 -11.07 38.66 -12.86
N ALA A 439 -10.47 37.55 -12.40
CA ALA A 439 -9.76 36.62 -13.27
C ALA A 439 -10.73 35.78 -14.14
N VAL A 440 -11.90 35.43 -13.60
CA VAL A 440 -12.97 34.75 -14.35
C VAL A 440 -13.50 35.66 -15.46
N SER A 441 -13.82 36.91 -15.15
CA SER A 441 -14.27 37.93 -16.10
C SER A 441 -13.23 38.21 -17.19
N ALA A 442 -11.94 38.24 -16.85
CA ALA A 442 -10.87 38.39 -17.86
C ALA A 442 -10.82 37.21 -18.84
N VAL A 443 -10.87 35.96 -18.35
CA VAL A 443 -10.87 34.75 -19.19
C VAL A 443 -12.14 34.66 -20.06
N LEU A 444 -13.31 34.96 -19.50
CA LEU A 444 -14.56 34.99 -20.26
C LEU A 444 -14.57 36.16 -21.27
N GLY A 445 -13.99 37.31 -20.93
CA GLY A 445 -13.81 38.45 -21.83
C GLY A 445 -12.97 38.10 -23.06
N ILE A 446 -11.86 37.38 -22.89
CA ILE A 446 -11.04 36.86 -24.01
C ILE A 446 -11.88 35.93 -24.90
N PHE A 447 -12.64 35.00 -24.31
CA PHE A 447 -13.52 34.10 -25.07
C PHE A 447 -14.59 34.88 -25.86
N THR A 448 -15.23 35.87 -25.25
CA THR A 448 -16.24 36.71 -25.92
C THR A 448 -15.63 37.57 -27.02
N ALA A 449 -14.45 38.15 -26.81
CA ALA A 449 -13.75 38.96 -27.82
C ALA A 449 -13.38 38.14 -29.07
N VAL A 450 -12.98 36.87 -28.89
CA VAL A 450 -12.61 35.97 -30.00
C VAL A 450 -13.83 35.35 -30.69
N THR A 451 -14.93 35.08 -29.98
CA THR A 451 -16.07 34.29 -30.52
C THR A 451 -17.35 35.10 -30.78
N GLY A 452 -17.46 36.31 -30.27
CA GLY A 452 -18.72 37.08 -30.25
C GLY A 452 -19.84 36.43 -29.42
N LYS A 453 -19.52 35.46 -28.55
CA LYS A 453 -20.49 34.77 -27.69
C LYS A 453 -20.22 35.01 -26.21
N ILE A 454 -21.27 35.28 -25.46
CA ILE A 454 -21.26 35.40 -24.00
C ILE A 454 -21.91 34.12 -23.43
N PRO A 455 -21.17 33.19 -22.82
CA PRO A 455 -21.74 32.03 -22.16
C PRO A 455 -22.54 32.44 -20.92
N LYS A 456 -23.62 31.72 -20.59
CA LYS A 456 -24.48 32.03 -19.44
C LYS A 456 -24.60 30.86 -18.48
N PHE A 457 -24.85 31.16 -17.19
CA PHE A 457 -25.25 30.13 -16.22
C PHE A 457 -26.66 29.65 -16.53
N LYS A 458 -27.01 28.43 -16.10
CA LYS A 458 -28.35 27.86 -16.32
C LYS A 458 -29.46 28.71 -15.67
N LEU A 459 -29.15 29.36 -14.54
CA LEU A 459 -30.03 30.32 -13.87
C LEU A 459 -30.30 31.59 -14.68
N HIS A 460 -29.46 31.89 -15.68
CA HIS A 460 -29.58 33.04 -16.59
C HIS A 460 -29.86 32.60 -18.04
N GLY A 461 -30.48 31.42 -18.22
CA GLY A 461 -30.91 30.89 -19.50
C GLY A 461 -29.84 30.21 -20.36
N GLY A 462 -28.62 30.01 -19.84
CA GLY A 462 -27.54 29.31 -20.54
C GLY A 462 -27.76 27.80 -20.64
N THR A 463 -27.19 27.17 -21.66
CA THR A 463 -27.26 25.71 -21.83
C THR A 463 -26.49 24.95 -20.74
N HIS A 464 -26.77 23.66 -20.58
CA HIS A 464 -25.99 22.80 -19.69
C HIS A 464 -24.48 22.79 -20.01
N ARG A 465 -24.11 22.95 -21.29
CA ARG A 465 -22.70 23.02 -21.72
C ARG A 465 -22.03 24.31 -21.26
N GLU A 466 -22.69 25.46 -21.40
CA GLU A 466 -22.16 26.75 -20.91
C GLU A 466 -22.01 26.76 -19.39
N ASN A 467 -23.05 26.33 -18.68
CA ASN A 467 -23.04 26.26 -17.22
C ASN A 467 -21.87 25.41 -16.70
N LEU A 468 -21.69 24.21 -17.29
CA LEU A 468 -20.57 23.32 -16.95
C LEU A 468 -19.22 23.94 -17.35
N ALA A 469 -19.13 24.60 -18.50
CA ALA A 469 -17.89 25.25 -18.94
C ALA A 469 -17.46 26.37 -17.98
N MET A 470 -18.38 27.22 -17.51
CA MET A 470 -18.04 28.32 -16.59
C MET A 470 -17.73 27.83 -15.17
N GLN A 471 -18.43 26.81 -14.67
CA GLN A 471 -18.07 26.11 -13.43
C GLN A 471 -16.64 25.54 -13.53
N ASN A 472 -16.31 24.90 -14.65
CA ASN A 472 -14.96 24.38 -14.91
C ASN A 472 -13.91 25.51 -14.99
N VAL A 473 -14.22 26.67 -15.58
CA VAL A 473 -13.29 27.83 -15.62
C VAL A 473 -12.97 28.31 -14.21
N GLN A 474 -13.98 28.52 -13.35
CA GLN A 474 -13.76 28.89 -11.95
C GLN A 474 -12.93 27.83 -11.21
N ALA A 475 -13.21 26.54 -11.43
CA ALA A 475 -12.49 25.44 -10.79
C ALA A 475 -11.00 25.40 -11.18
N ARG A 476 -10.66 25.61 -12.46
CA ARG A 476 -9.26 25.68 -12.92
C ARG A 476 -8.53 26.94 -12.48
N LEU A 477 -9.20 28.09 -12.44
CA LEU A 477 -8.58 29.33 -11.96
C LEU A 477 -8.20 29.26 -10.48
N ARG A 478 -8.96 28.52 -9.65
CA ARG A 478 -8.54 28.21 -8.26
C ARG A 478 -7.26 27.38 -8.21
N MET A 479 -7.07 26.42 -9.11
CA MET A 479 -5.83 25.64 -9.21
C MET A 479 -4.64 26.51 -9.63
N VAL A 480 -4.79 27.35 -10.66
CA VAL A 480 -3.74 28.29 -11.11
C VAL A 480 -3.31 29.23 -9.97
N LEU A 481 -4.27 29.78 -9.23
CA LEU A 481 -3.99 30.61 -8.06
C LEU A 481 -3.36 29.80 -6.91
N ALA A 482 -3.76 28.55 -6.70
CA ALA A 482 -3.21 27.70 -5.64
C ALA A 482 -1.70 27.47 -5.81
N TYR A 483 -1.25 27.09 -7.01
CA TYR A 483 0.18 26.93 -7.29
C TYR A 483 0.93 28.28 -7.25
N LEU A 484 0.33 29.37 -7.76
CA LEU A 484 0.94 30.70 -7.67
C LEU A 484 1.20 31.12 -6.21
N PHE A 485 0.23 30.91 -5.31
CA PHE A 485 0.41 31.17 -3.89
C PHE A 485 1.37 30.18 -3.24
N ALA A 486 1.31 28.88 -3.56
CA ALA A 486 2.23 27.89 -3.00
C ALA A 486 3.71 28.17 -3.35
N GLN A 487 3.97 28.73 -4.54
CA GLN A 487 5.30 29.14 -4.97
C GLN A 487 5.75 30.50 -4.39
N LEU A 488 4.85 31.48 -4.25
CA LEU A 488 5.23 32.87 -3.94
C LEU A 488 4.82 33.39 -2.55
N ILE A 489 3.98 32.69 -1.77
CA ILE A 489 3.53 33.22 -0.46
C ILE A 489 4.65 33.27 0.59
N MET A 490 5.66 32.39 0.49
CA MET A 490 6.83 32.42 1.36
C MET A 490 7.75 33.59 0.98
N TRP A 491 8.06 33.74 -0.32
CA TRP A 491 8.76 34.91 -0.86
C TRP A 491 8.08 36.23 -0.46
N ALA A 492 6.74 36.33 -0.55
CA ALA A 492 5.96 37.50 -0.16
C ALA A 492 5.94 37.77 1.36
N ARG A 493 6.40 36.80 2.19
CA ARG A 493 6.64 36.95 3.63
C ARG A 493 8.13 37.21 3.96
N GLY A 494 9.01 37.26 2.96
CA GLY A 494 10.47 37.31 3.16
C GLY A 494 11.09 35.99 3.60
N LEU A 495 10.39 34.87 3.43
CA LEU A 495 10.83 33.53 3.84
C LEU A 495 11.29 32.67 2.64
N PRO A 496 12.26 31.76 2.82
CA PRO A 496 12.70 30.84 1.78
C PRO A 496 11.71 29.67 1.56
N GLY A 497 11.91 28.94 0.47
CA GLY A 497 11.20 27.69 0.17
C GLY A 497 9.84 27.87 -0.53
N GLY A 498 9.29 26.75 -0.99
CA GLY A 498 7.92 26.64 -1.51
C GLY A 498 7.03 25.82 -0.59
N LEU A 499 5.75 25.71 -0.94
CA LEU A 499 4.76 24.89 -0.25
C LEU A 499 4.24 23.78 -1.17
N LEU A 500 3.98 22.59 -0.61
CA LEU A 500 3.26 21.52 -1.31
C LEU A 500 1.76 21.85 -1.38
N VAL A 501 1.17 21.85 -2.57
CA VAL A 501 -0.29 21.98 -2.75
C VAL A 501 -0.97 20.68 -2.30
N LEU A 502 -1.88 20.80 -1.34
CA LEU A 502 -2.70 19.69 -0.87
C LEU A 502 -4.01 19.59 -1.65
N GLY A 503 -4.28 18.41 -2.19
CA GLY A 503 -5.57 18.04 -2.79
C GLY A 503 -6.56 17.50 -1.76
N SER A 504 -7.86 17.69 -2.03
CA SER A 504 -8.95 17.22 -1.15
C SER A 504 -10.06 16.47 -1.90
N ALA A 505 -9.72 15.73 -2.96
CA ALA A 505 -10.65 14.79 -3.59
C ALA A 505 -10.64 13.46 -2.83
N ASN A 506 -11.80 12.92 -2.44
CA ASN A 506 -11.91 11.62 -1.75
C ASN A 506 -11.96 10.44 -2.74
N VAL A 507 -11.94 9.21 -2.22
CA VAL A 507 -11.88 7.98 -3.02
C VAL A 507 -13.14 7.73 -3.87
N ASP A 508 -14.32 8.14 -3.38
CA ASP A 508 -15.63 7.89 -4.00
C ASP A 508 -15.89 8.83 -5.18
N GLU A 509 -15.57 10.11 -5.00
CA GLU A 509 -15.59 11.13 -6.07
C GLU A 509 -14.53 10.81 -7.14
N SER A 510 -13.35 10.35 -6.74
CA SER A 510 -12.32 9.88 -7.65
C SER A 510 -12.82 8.68 -8.47
N LEU A 511 -13.42 7.67 -7.83
CA LEU A 511 -13.96 6.48 -8.50
C LEU A 511 -15.04 6.81 -9.53
N CYS A 512 -15.90 7.78 -9.24
CA CYS A 512 -16.91 8.26 -10.19
C CYS A 512 -16.36 9.29 -11.20
N GLY A 513 -15.15 9.81 -10.95
CA GLY A 513 -14.54 10.95 -11.62
C GLY A 513 -15.37 12.23 -11.53
N TYR A 514 -16.02 12.47 -10.38
CA TYR A 514 -16.84 13.65 -10.08
C TYR A 514 -15.96 14.83 -9.63
N LEU A 515 -15.11 15.29 -10.56
CA LEU A 515 -14.15 16.37 -10.41
C LEU A 515 -13.86 17.03 -11.77
N THR A 516 -13.40 18.29 -11.80
CA THR A 516 -12.96 18.90 -13.06
C THR A 516 -11.54 18.46 -13.35
N LYS A 517 -11.27 17.96 -14.56
CA LYS A 517 -9.88 17.67 -14.94
C LYS A 517 -9.06 18.97 -14.94
N TYR A 518 -8.04 19.00 -14.08
CA TYR A 518 -7.15 20.12 -13.77
C TYR A 518 -7.77 21.27 -12.93
N ASP A 519 -8.71 20.98 -12.02
CA ASP A 519 -9.00 21.86 -10.87
C ASP A 519 -8.16 21.48 -9.63
N CYS A 520 -8.52 21.94 -8.43
CA CYS A 520 -7.82 21.63 -7.17
C CYS A 520 -7.85 20.15 -6.75
N SER A 521 -8.50 19.26 -7.51
CA SER A 521 -8.27 17.80 -7.43
C SER A 521 -6.93 17.36 -8.02
N SER A 522 -6.28 18.24 -8.81
CA SER A 522 -4.91 18.15 -9.32
C SER A 522 -3.99 19.05 -8.48
N ALA A 523 -3.31 18.45 -7.52
CA ALA A 523 -2.40 19.03 -6.53
C ALA A 523 -1.09 18.23 -6.51
N ASP A 524 -0.15 18.52 -5.60
CA ASP A 524 1.10 17.75 -5.49
C ASP A 524 0.86 16.40 -4.80
N ILE A 525 0.16 16.43 -3.65
CA ILE A 525 -0.24 15.23 -2.88
C ILE A 525 -1.65 15.36 -2.30
N ASN A 526 -2.29 14.22 -2.02
CA ASN A 526 -3.65 14.17 -1.47
C ASN A 526 -3.76 13.16 -0.31
N PRO A 527 -3.81 13.61 0.96
CA PRO A 527 -3.86 12.71 2.13
C PRO A 527 -5.21 11.99 2.30
N ILE A 528 -6.27 12.38 1.58
CA ILE A 528 -7.62 11.82 1.73
C ILE A 528 -8.15 11.07 0.49
N GLY A 529 -7.40 11.04 -0.62
CA GLY A 529 -7.84 10.40 -1.87
C GLY A 529 -7.95 8.88 -1.82
N GLY A 530 -7.43 8.24 -0.76
CA GLY A 530 -7.67 6.84 -0.45
C GLY A 530 -8.77 6.59 0.57
N ILE A 531 -9.49 7.59 1.07
CA ILE A 531 -10.44 7.49 2.19
C ILE A 531 -11.89 7.69 1.71
N SER A 532 -12.84 6.95 2.29
CA SER A 532 -14.27 7.01 1.94
C SER A 532 -14.97 8.29 2.40
N LYS A 533 -15.98 8.74 1.67
CA LYS A 533 -16.82 9.88 2.07
C LYS A 533 -17.61 9.60 3.37
N LYS A 534 -17.82 8.33 3.71
CA LYS A 534 -18.42 7.93 4.99
C LYS A 534 -17.43 8.13 6.14
N ASP A 535 -16.20 7.64 5.97
CA ASP A 535 -15.20 7.67 7.03
C ASP A 535 -14.61 9.08 7.20
N LEU A 536 -14.52 9.91 6.16
CA LEU A 536 -14.20 11.33 6.29
C LEU A 536 -15.25 12.12 7.09
N LYS A 537 -16.53 11.71 7.03
CA LYS A 537 -17.58 12.28 7.90
C LYS A 537 -17.43 11.81 9.33
N ALA A 538 -17.20 10.51 9.54
CA ALA A 538 -16.97 9.96 10.88
C ALA A 538 -15.72 10.58 11.53
N PHE A 539 -14.65 10.81 10.76
CA PHE A 539 -13.43 11.50 11.20
C PHE A 539 -13.66 12.99 11.53
N ILE A 540 -14.47 13.72 10.75
CA ILE A 540 -14.86 15.09 11.15
C ILE A 540 -15.72 15.07 12.42
N PHE A 541 -16.66 14.14 12.56
CA PHE A 541 -17.37 13.94 13.82
C PHE A 541 -16.45 13.46 14.96
N TYR A 542 -15.34 12.77 14.71
CA TYR A 542 -14.33 12.50 15.74
C TYR A 542 -13.53 13.77 16.13
N CYS A 543 -13.49 14.78 15.26
CA CYS A 543 -12.90 16.09 15.54
C CYS A 543 -13.89 17.11 16.16
N GLU A 544 -15.21 16.87 16.12
CA GLU A 544 -16.28 17.81 16.53
C GLU A 544 -17.32 17.22 17.52
N ASP A 545 -17.30 15.89 17.71
CA ASP A 545 -18.23 14.96 18.37
C ASP A 545 -19.63 14.72 17.73
N MET A 546 -20.04 13.44 17.69
CA MET A 546 -21.36 12.85 17.36
C MET A 546 -22.06 13.08 15.98
N GLY A 547 -22.24 12.01 15.17
CA GLY A 547 -23.58 11.70 14.58
C GLY A 547 -23.84 11.34 13.08
N MET A 548 -23.48 10.13 12.61
CA MET A 548 -24.19 9.28 11.57
C MET A 548 -24.48 9.80 10.12
N THR A 549 -25.04 8.98 9.20
CA THR A 549 -24.31 8.05 8.30
C THR A 549 -24.61 8.30 6.80
N TYR A 550 -23.81 7.71 5.88
CA TYR A 550 -24.07 7.66 4.42
C TYR A 550 -23.60 6.31 3.82
N ASP A 551 -24.46 5.30 3.77
CA ASP A 551 -24.04 3.91 3.53
C ASP A 551 -24.02 3.43 2.07
N GLU A 552 -24.76 4.05 1.14
CA GLU A 552 -24.94 3.51 -0.22
C GLU A 552 -23.70 3.64 -1.12
N LEU A 553 -22.83 4.64 -0.90
CA LEU A 553 -21.63 4.89 -1.74
C LEU A 553 -20.50 3.89 -1.50
N SER A 554 -20.09 3.71 -0.24
CA SER A 554 -19.03 2.76 0.15
C SER A 554 -19.37 1.30 -0.22
N MET A 555 -20.67 0.98 -0.29
CA MET A 555 -21.16 -0.32 -0.76
C MET A 555 -20.81 -0.56 -2.24
N PHE A 556 -20.98 0.44 -3.12
CA PHE A 556 -20.60 0.32 -4.55
C PHE A 556 -19.08 0.15 -4.71
N GLY A 557 -18.28 0.91 -3.96
CA GLY A 557 -16.81 0.83 -3.99
C GLY A 557 -16.30 -0.56 -3.62
N ARG A 558 -16.74 -1.07 -2.45
CA ARG A 558 -16.41 -2.43 -1.99
C ARG A 558 -16.91 -3.52 -2.94
N LEU A 559 -18.12 -3.39 -3.50
CA LEU A 559 -18.61 -4.37 -4.47
C LEU A 559 -17.76 -4.42 -5.75
N ARG A 560 -17.38 -3.26 -6.31
CA ARG A 560 -16.57 -3.17 -7.54
C ARG A 560 -15.18 -3.81 -7.42
N LYS A 561 -14.46 -3.51 -6.33
CA LYS A 561 -13.01 -3.82 -6.24
C LYS A 561 -12.68 -4.92 -5.22
N VAL A 562 -13.31 -4.96 -4.05
CA VAL A 562 -13.12 -6.06 -3.09
C VAL A 562 -13.85 -7.32 -3.56
N SER A 563 -15.16 -7.24 -3.80
CA SER A 563 -15.94 -8.34 -4.43
C SER A 563 -15.73 -8.48 -5.95
N ARG A 564 -14.78 -7.74 -6.55
CA ARG A 564 -14.41 -7.78 -7.98
C ARG A 564 -15.60 -7.70 -8.98
N CYS A 565 -16.74 -7.12 -8.59
CA CYS A 565 -17.98 -7.18 -9.38
C CYS A 565 -17.98 -6.21 -10.58
N GLY A 566 -18.36 -6.73 -11.75
CA GLY A 566 -18.77 -5.95 -12.92
C GLY A 566 -20.25 -5.54 -12.86
N PRO A 567 -20.81 -4.94 -13.93
CA PRO A 567 -22.18 -4.41 -13.91
C PRO A 567 -23.22 -5.47 -13.53
N TYR A 568 -23.19 -6.61 -14.21
CA TYR A 568 -24.16 -7.69 -14.02
C TYR A 568 -24.04 -8.34 -12.64
N SER A 569 -22.83 -8.70 -12.20
CA SER A 569 -22.64 -9.31 -10.88
C SER A 569 -22.89 -8.35 -9.70
N MET A 570 -22.66 -7.04 -9.88
CA MET A 570 -23.06 -6.02 -8.91
C MET A 570 -24.58 -5.91 -8.82
N PHE A 571 -25.29 -5.91 -9.96
CA PHE A 571 -26.76 -5.97 -10.00
C PHE A 571 -27.29 -7.22 -9.28
N CYS A 572 -26.79 -8.42 -9.59
CA CYS A 572 -27.22 -9.67 -8.95
C CYS A 572 -27.04 -9.65 -7.42
N LYS A 573 -25.91 -9.13 -6.90
CA LYS A 573 -25.71 -8.99 -5.44
C LYS A 573 -26.66 -7.95 -4.83
N LEU A 574 -26.78 -6.77 -5.44
CA LEU A 574 -27.62 -5.67 -4.91
C LEU A 574 -29.12 -6.00 -4.91
N VAL A 575 -29.63 -6.71 -5.92
CA VAL A 575 -31.04 -7.16 -5.96
C VAL A 575 -31.39 -8.06 -4.77
N HIS A 576 -30.42 -8.84 -4.27
CA HIS A 576 -30.61 -9.63 -3.04
C HIS A 576 -30.43 -8.76 -1.79
N SER A 577 -29.35 -7.99 -1.68
CA SER A 577 -29.04 -7.17 -0.49
C SER A 577 -29.99 -5.99 -0.25
N TRP A 578 -30.77 -5.56 -1.25
CA TRP A 578 -31.76 -4.48 -1.12
C TRP A 578 -33.22 -4.98 -1.26
N ARG A 579 -33.46 -6.28 -1.07
CA ARG A 579 -34.82 -6.86 -1.10
C ARG A 579 -35.73 -6.14 -0.09
N GLY A 580 -36.74 -5.45 -0.60
CA GLY A 580 -37.67 -4.61 0.19
C GLY A 580 -37.37 -3.10 0.17
N LYS A 581 -36.18 -2.65 -0.27
CA LYS A 581 -35.82 -1.22 -0.37
C LYS A 581 -35.97 -0.64 -1.77
N TYR A 582 -35.70 -1.43 -2.82
CA TYR A 582 -35.82 -0.99 -4.22
C TYR A 582 -36.29 -2.13 -5.15
N ALA A 583 -37.09 -1.79 -6.18
CA ALA A 583 -37.45 -2.73 -7.25
C ALA A 583 -36.24 -3.01 -8.18
N PRO A 584 -36.13 -4.20 -8.81
CA PRO A 584 -34.98 -4.57 -9.64
C PRO A 584 -34.64 -3.58 -10.76
N VAL A 585 -35.66 -2.99 -11.40
CA VAL A 585 -35.49 -1.94 -12.44
C VAL A 585 -34.66 -0.76 -11.92
N ASN A 586 -34.96 -0.28 -10.72
CA ASN A 586 -34.28 0.86 -10.09
C ASN A 586 -32.81 0.51 -9.74
N VAL A 587 -32.52 -0.75 -9.43
CA VAL A 587 -31.15 -1.24 -9.22
C VAL A 587 -30.37 -1.24 -10.54
N ALA A 588 -30.99 -1.75 -11.61
CA ALA A 588 -30.39 -1.77 -12.94
C ALA A 588 -30.11 -0.35 -13.48
N GLU A 589 -31.02 0.61 -13.29
CA GLU A 589 -30.78 2.02 -13.66
C GLU A 589 -29.60 2.64 -12.90
N LYS A 590 -29.52 2.42 -11.58
CA LYS A 590 -28.39 2.87 -10.75
C LYS A 590 -27.06 2.29 -11.25
N VAL A 591 -27.01 0.98 -11.53
CA VAL A 591 -25.83 0.29 -12.08
C VAL A 591 -25.46 0.80 -13.47
N LYS A 592 -26.44 0.95 -14.38
CA LYS A 592 -26.26 1.49 -15.74
C LYS A 592 -25.67 2.90 -15.71
N ARG A 593 -26.21 3.77 -14.84
CA ARG A 593 -25.75 5.15 -14.64
C ARG A 593 -24.32 5.19 -14.07
N PHE A 594 -24.01 4.37 -13.07
CA PHE A 594 -22.67 4.27 -12.49
C PHE A 594 -21.63 3.85 -13.53
N PHE A 595 -21.84 2.74 -14.25
CA PHE A 595 -20.85 2.23 -15.21
C PHE A 595 -20.65 3.15 -16.42
N ARG A 596 -21.64 3.96 -16.79
CA ARG A 596 -21.49 5.03 -17.80
C ARG A 596 -20.69 6.22 -17.25
N ALA A 597 -20.94 6.66 -16.02
CA ALA A 597 -20.19 7.75 -15.40
C ALA A 597 -18.70 7.37 -15.21
N TYR A 598 -18.45 6.19 -14.64
CA TYR A 598 -17.12 5.60 -14.50
C TYR A 598 -16.37 5.52 -15.84
N SER A 599 -16.99 4.96 -16.89
CA SER A 599 -16.30 4.74 -18.16
C SER A 599 -16.00 6.03 -18.92
N VAL A 600 -16.91 7.01 -18.88
CA VAL A 600 -16.69 8.35 -19.46
C VAL A 600 -15.57 9.08 -18.71
N ASN A 601 -15.51 8.99 -17.38
CA ASN A 601 -14.57 9.77 -16.58
C ASN A 601 -13.22 9.08 -16.29
N ARG A 602 -13.00 7.81 -16.65
CA ARG A 602 -11.76 7.08 -16.27
C ARG A 602 -10.48 7.79 -16.72
N HIS A 603 -10.50 8.48 -17.85
CA HIS A 603 -9.41 9.33 -18.37
C HIS A 603 -8.97 10.49 -17.43
N LYS A 604 -9.64 10.70 -16.30
CA LYS A 604 -9.21 11.61 -15.23
C LYS A 604 -8.25 10.96 -14.24
N MET A 605 -8.36 9.64 -14.01
CA MET A 605 -7.55 8.91 -13.04
C MET A 605 -6.10 8.74 -13.47
N THR A 606 -5.84 8.74 -14.78
CA THR A 606 -4.48 8.72 -15.36
C THR A 606 -3.67 9.99 -15.08
N THR A 607 -4.29 11.04 -14.53
CA THR A 607 -3.66 12.31 -14.17
C THR A 607 -4.25 12.87 -12.86
N LEU A 608 -4.66 11.99 -11.95
CA LEU A 608 -5.10 12.40 -10.61
C LEU A 608 -3.89 12.46 -9.68
N THR A 609 -3.91 13.41 -8.75
CA THR A 609 -2.92 13.58 -7.67
C THR A 609 -2.58 12.26 -6.97
N PRO A 610 -1.29 11.95 -6.73
CA PRO A 610 -0.86 10.86 -5.86
C PRO A 610 -1.53 10.96 -4.48
N ALA A 611 -2.22 9.89 -4.08
CA ALA A 611 -3.01 9.87 -2.86
C ALA A 611 -2.62 8.75 -1.91
N TYR A 612 -2.63 9.08 -0.61
CA TYR A 612 -2.43 8.16 0.51
C TYR A 612 -3.25 6.88 0.33
N HIS A 613 -2.64 5.71 0.51
CA HIS A 613 -3.36 4.44 0.43
C HIS A 613 -4.00 4.07 1.78
N ALA A 614 -5.34 4.08 1.84
CA ALA A 614 -6.11 3.61 3.00
C ALA A 614 -7.10 2.49 2.59
N GLU A 615 -7.99 2.75 1.64
CA GLU A 615 -9.04 1.81 1.23
C GLU A 615 -8.59 0.82 0.16
N ASN A 616 -8.81 -0.48 0.41
CA ASN A 616 -8.62 -1.58 -0.55
C ASN A 616 -9.70 -1.60 -1.68
N TYR A 617 -10.31 -0.44 -1.97
CA TYR A 617 -11.04 -0.20 -3.23
C TYR A 617 -10.61 1.05 -4.01
N SER A 618 -9.46 1.65 -3.67
CA SER A 618 -8.88 2.80 -4.36
C SER A 618 -8.95 2.71 -5.90
N PRO A 619 -9.31 3.79 -6.61
CA PRO A 619 -9.39 3.81 -8.07
C PRO A 619 -8.05 4.17 -8.74
N ASP A 620 -6.96 4.40 -7.99
CA ASP A 620 -5.64 4.79 -8.52
C ASP A 620 -5.20 3.94 -9.73
N ASP A 621 -4.78 4.59 -10.81
CA ASP A 621 -4.34 3.93 -12.05
C ASP A 621 -2.81 3.75 -12.10
N ASN A 622 -2.04 4.35 -11.17
CA ASN A 622 -0.58 4.30 -11.20
C ASN A 622 -0.03 2.99 -10.62
N ARG A 623 -0.60 2.52 -9.51
CA ARG A 623 -0.17 1.30 -8.80
C ARG A 623 -1.29 0.27 -8.65
N PHE A 624 -2.49 0.65 -8.21
CA PHE A 624 -3.40 -0.29 -7.53
C PHE A 624 -4.59 -0.83 -8.33
N ASP A 625 -5.20 -0.05 -9.21
CA ASP A 625 -6.34 -0.46 -10.05
C ASP A 625 -6.08 -0.10 -11.50
N HIS A 626 -5.04 -0.70 -12.10
CA HIS A 626 -4.73 -0.57 -13.54
C HIS A 626 -5.95 -0.94 -14.41
N ARG A 627 -6.45 0.00 -15.20
CA ARG A 627 -7.62 -0.21 -16.09
C ARG A 627 -7.44 0.51 -17.43
N PRO A 628 -8.11 0.05 -18.51
CA PRO A 628 -8.29 0.87 -19.71
C PRO A 628 -8.94 2.21 -19.37
N PHE A 629 -8.44 3.30 -19.95
CA PHE A 629 -9.05 4.64 -19.85
C PHE A 629 -9.91 5.02 -21.06
N LEU A 630 -9.81 4.27 -22.16
CA LEU A 630 -10.68 4.35 -23.34
C LEU A 630 -11.64 3.15 -23.34
N TYR A 631 -12.93 3.41 -23.16
CA TYR A 631 -13.99 2.40 -23.06
C TYR A 631 -15.08 2.63 -24.12
N ASN A 632 -15.75 1.55 -24.54
CA ASN A 632 -17.08 1.67 -25.13
C ASN A 632 -18.08 2.04 -24.01
N ILE A 633 -18.38 3.34 -23.90
CA ILE A 633 -19.17 3.91 -22.80
C ILE A 633 -20.62 3.41 -22.73
N HIS A 634 -21.11 2.75 -23.78
CA HIS A 634 -22.46 2.19 -23.85
C HIS A 634 -22.57 0.78 -23.25
N TRP A 635 -21.44 0.07 -23.07
CA TRP A 635 -21.39 -1.31 -22.55
C TRP A 635 -22.45 -2.25 -23.16
N PRO A 636 -22.63 -2.28 -24.51
CA PRO A 636 -23.89 -2.72 -25.13
C PRO A 636 -24.23 -4.19 -24.92
N TRP A 637 -23.24 -5.05 -24.67
CA TRP A 637 -23.46 -6.45 -24.31
C TRP A 637 -23.93 -6.59 -22.86
N GLN A 638 -23.21 -5.95 -21.93
CA GLN A 638 -23.48 -6.00 -20.50
C GLN A 638 -24.84 -5.38 -20.15
N MET A 639 -25.20 -4.27 -20.79
CA MET A 639 -26.48 -3.61 -20.55
C MET A 639 -27.66 -4.43 -21.10
N ARG A 640 -27.49 -5.13 -22.23
CA ARG A 640 -28.49 -6.06 -22.78
C ARG A 640 -28.78 -7.22 -21.81
N LEU A 641 -27.73 -7.86 -21.29
CA LEU A 641 -27.90 -8.95 -20.31
C LEU A 641 -28.61 -8.51 -19.02
N ILE A 642 -28.42 -7.26 -18.59
CA ILE A 642 -29.18 -6.68 -17.48
C ILE A 642 -30.67 -6.56 -17.85
N ASP A 643 -31.01 -6.11 -19.05
CA ASP A 643 -32.41 -6.01 -19.51
C ASP A 643 -33.06 -7.37 -19.77
N ASP A 644 -32.31 -8.36 -20.23
CA ASP A 644 -32.76 -9.75 -20.39
C ASP A 644 -33.12 -10.37 -19.02
N GLU A 645 -32.31 -10.13 -17.99
CA GLU A 645 -32.56 -10.66 -16.65
C GLU A 645 -33.67 -9.90 -15.92
N ILE A 646 -33.83 -8.58 -16.12
CA ILE A 646 -35.01 -7.83 -15.66
C ILE A 646 -36.29 -8.46 -16.23
N ARG A 647 -36.31 -8.75 -17.54
CA ARG A 647 -37.48 -9.38 -18.19
C ARG A 647 -37.81 -10.74 -17.60
N ARG A 648 -36.80 -11.58 -17.31
CA ARG A 648 -37.02 -12.85 -16.60
C ARG A 648 -37.60 -12.66 -15.21
N LEU A 649 -37.08 -11.71 -14.44
CA LEU A 649 -37.54 -11.43 -13.07
C LEU A 649 -38.99 -10.88 -13.07
N GLN A 650 -39.37 -10.08 -14.07
CA GLN A 650 -40.75 -9.62 -14.28
C GLN A 650 -41.67 -10.78 -14.63
N GLN A 651 -41.33 -11.58 -15.66
CA GLN A 651 -42.09 -12.76 -16.08
C GLN A 651 -42.24 -13.80 -14.94
N ALA A 652 -41.22 -13.98 -14.11
CA ALA A 652 -41.28 -14.85 -12.94
C ALA A 652 -42.22 -14.29 -11.86
N ALA A 653 -42.18 -12.98 -11.58
CA ALA A 653 -43.09 -12.34 -10.63
C ALA A 653 -44.55 -12.40 -11.10
N GLU A 654 -44.80 -12.14 -12.39
CA GLU A 654 -46.11 -12.29 -13.04
C GLU A 654 -46.62 -13.74 -12.94
N THR A 655 -45.76 -14.72 -13.25
CA THR A 655 -46.09 -16.15 -13.12
C THR A 655 -46.41 -16.55 -11.67
N SER A 656 -45.68 -16.02 -10.69
CA SER A 656 -45.97 -16.23 -9.26
C SER A 656 -47.29 -15.59 -8.82
N GLN A 657 -47.61 -14.39 -9.31
CA GLN A 657 -48.89 -13.73 -9.03
C GLN A 657 -50.07 -14.49 -9.64
N LEU A 658 -49.94 -14.95 -10.89
CA LEU A 658 -50.95 -15.78 -11.56
C LEU A 658 -51.22 -17.09 -10.81
N ARG A 659 -50.17 -17.77 -10.33
CA ARG A 659 -50.33 -18.96 -9.47
C ARG A 659 -51.05 -18.64 -8.16
N HIS A 660 -50.76 -17.50 -7.53
CA HIS A 660 -51.45 -17.10 -6.30
C HIS A 660 -52.93 -16.77 -6.53
N GLN A 661 -53.28 -16.16 -7.68
CA GLN A 661 -54.67 -15.95 -8.08
C GLN A 661 -55.39 -17.28 -8.38
N GLN A 662 -54.75 -18.22 -9.06
CA GLN A 662 -55.30 -19.56 -9.29
C GLN A 662 -55.53 -20.34 -7.98
N SER A 663 -54.65 -20.20 -6.98
CA SER A 663 -54.86 -20.81 -5.65
C SER A 663 -56.06 -20.22 -4.88
N HIS A 664 -56.52 -19.01 -5.22
CA HIS A 664 -57.74 -18.43 -4.66
C HIS A 664 -59.01 -18.79 -5.43
N LEU A 665 -58.91 -19.16 -6.71
CA LEU A 665 -60.07 -19.60 -7.50
C LEU A 665 -60.47 -21.04 -7.13
N HIS A 666 -59.51 -21.96 -7.03
CA HIS A 666 -59.79 -23.35 -6.63
C HIS A 666 -60.26 -23.52 -5.17
N ALA A 667 -60.26 -22.46 -4.35
CA ALA A 667 -60.80 -22.49 -3.00
C ALA A 667 -62.34 -22.31 -2.94
N ASN A 668 -63.00 -21.97 -4.05
CA ASN A 668 -64.44 -21.68 -4.08
C ASN A 668 -65.30 -22.78 -4.74
N ASP A 669 -64.72 -23.69 -5.53
CA ASP A 669 -65.49 -24.69 -6.29
C ASP A 669 -65.98 -25.87 -5.42
N ASP A 670 -65.34 -26.17 -4.29
CA ASP A 670 -65.70 -27.29 -3.39
C ASP A 670 -66.96 -27.04 -2.53
N THR A 671 -67.62 -25.87 -2.65
CA THR A 671 -68.77 -25.48 -1.79
C THR A 671 -70.16 -25.70 -2.40
N VAL A 672 -70.31 -26.59 -3.40
CA VAL A 672 -71.60 -26.83 -4.08
C VAL A 672 -72.03 -28.31 -4.12
N PHE A 673 -71.88 -29.05 -3.01
CA PHE A 673 -72.67 -30.26 -2.75
C PHE A 673 -72.81 -30.53 -1.24
N GLY A 674 -73.90 -30.06 -0.62
CA GLY A 674 -74.15 -30.28 0.81
C GLY A 674 -75.28 -29.44 1.40
N SER A 675 -76.54 -29.84 1.19
CA SER A 675 -77.70 -29.26 1.89
C SER A 675 -78.80 -30.30 2.05
N LEU A 676 -79.53 -30.23 3.18
CA LEU A 676 -80.56 -31.15 3.72
C LEU A 676 -80.02 -32.13 4.79
N GLN A 677 -80.51 -32.13 6.04
CA GLN A 677 -81.35 -31.13 6.72
C GLN A 677 -81.23 -31.28 8.25
N ASP A 678 -81.65 -30.28 9.03
CA ASP A 678 -81.63 -30.28 10.50
C ASP A 678 -82.56 -31.32 11.17
N HIS A 679 -82.29 -31.54 12.47
CA HIS A 679 -83.09 -32.18 13.55
C HIS A 679 -82.45 -33.46 14.14
N ILE A 680 -82.36 -33.66 15.47
CA ILE A 680 -82.78 -32.86 16.64
C ILE A 680 -81.88 -33.19 17.86
N GLY A 681 -81.64 -32.21 18.74
CA GLY A 681 -81.61 -32.43 20.21
C GLY A 681 -80.26 -32.38 20.95
N GLY A 682 -80.32 -31.98 22.22
CA GLY A 682 -79.33 -32.34 23.26
C GLY A 682 -78.36 -31.25 23.71
N SER A 683 -78.85 -30.23 24.40
CA SER A 683 -78.06 -29.14 25.00
C SER A 683 -77.15 -29.57 26.17
N ASP A 684 -76.13 -28.74 26.40
CA ASP A 684 -75.39 -28.52 27.65
C ASP A 684 -74.47 -29.63 28.22
N GLY A 685 -73.26 -29.21 28.55
CA GLY A 685 -72.26 -29.96 29.32
C GLY A 685 -71.39 -28.99 30.13
N LEU A 686 -70.37 -29.49 30.85
CA LEU A 686 -69.39 -28.64 31.52
C LEU A 686 -68.10 -29.40 31.88
N THR A 687 -67.11 -28.64 32.36
CA THR A 687 -65.89 -29.07 33.07
C THR A 687 -64.84 -29.94 32.34
N SER A 688 -63.90 -29.23 31.68
CA SER A 688 -62.49 -29.13 32.12
C SER A 688 -61.43 -30.21 31.85
N LEU A 689 -60.18 -29.72 31.70
CA LEU A 689 -58.88 -30.34 32.05
C LEU A 689 -58.25 -31.47 31.17
N VAL A 690 -57.30 -31.02 30.32
CA VAL A 690 -55.86 -31.39 30.35
C VAL A 690 -55.38 -32.84 30.06
N SER A 691 -54.46 -32.93 29.06
CA SER A 691 -53.49 -34.03 28.82
C SER A 691 -54.04 -35.42 28.37
N THR A 692 -53.27 -36.38 27.83
CA THR A 692 -51.79 -36.48 27.63
C THR A 692 -51.40 -37.30 26.37
N LYS A 693 -50.12 -37.16 25.97
CA LYS A 693 -49.23 -38.04 25.16
C LYS A 693 -49.66 -39.51 24.84
N ASN A 694 -49.33 -39.96 23.62
CA ASN A 694 -48.25 -40.94 23.29
C ASN A 694 -48.21 -41.15 21.73
N GLU A 695 -47.08 -41.44 21.04
CA GLU A 695 -46.21 -42.63 21.04
C GLU A 695 -46.99 -43.95 20.75
N ARG A 696 -46.68 -44.85 19.80
CA ARG A 696 -45.55 -45.18 18.87
C ARG A 696 -46.12 -46.05 17.71
N SER A 697 -45.46 -46.42 16.59
CA SER A 697 -44.28 -45.98 15.79
C SER A 697 -44.12 -46.90 14.57
N GLY A 698 -43.56 -46.47 13.42
CA GLY A 698 -43.32 -47.37 12.27
C GLY A 698 -42.41 -46.82 11.16
N SER A 699 -41.56 -47.70 10.59
CA SER A 699 -40.65 -47.50 9.44
C SER A 699 -41.41 -47.22 8.11
N GLN A 700 -40.82 -46.74 7.00
CA GLN A 700 -39.49 -47.04 6.43
C GLN A 700 -39.06 -46.00 5.35
N SER A 701 -37.86 -46.14 4.78
CA SER A 701 -37.22 -45.22 3.82
C SER A 701 -37.52 -45.49 2.33
N CYS A 702 -37.55 -44.43 1.50
CA CYS A 702 -37.17 -44.48 0.06
C CYS A 702 -36.93 -43.08 -0.55
N SER A 703 -36.29 -43.04 -1.73
CA SER A 703 -36.20 -41.92 -2.71
C SER A 703 -35.30 -40.69 -2.43
N GLU A 704 -33.97 -40.85 -2.52
CA GLU A 704 -33.03 -39.75 -2.87
C GLU A 704 -32.18 -40.01 -4.13
N GLU A 705 -32.19 -41.21 -4.73
CA GLU A 705 -31.23 -41.59 -5.78
C GLU A 705 -31.39 -40.87 -7.13
N LEU A 706 -32.59 -40.37 -7.47
CA LEU A 706 -32.90 -39.93 -8.84
C LEU A 706 -32.25 -38.58 -9.25
N VAL A 707 -31.70 -37.82 -8.31
CA VAL A 707 -31.14 -36.46 -8.57
C VAL A 707 -29.62 -36.48 -8.82
N HIS A 708 -28.92 -37.54 -8.40
CA HIS A 708 -27.45 -37.59 -8.50
C HIS A 708 -26.91 -38.07 -9.85
N GLN A 709 -27.66 -38.89 -10.60
CA GLN A 709 -27.25 -39.41 -11.91
C GLN A 709 -26.92 -38.27 -12.89
N THR A 710 -27.87 -37.35 -13.11
CA THR A 710 -27.85 -36.34 -14.18
C THR A 710 -26.76 -35.26 -14.02
N ARG A 711 -25.99 -35.29 -12.93
CA ARG A 711 -24.86 -34.38 -12.67
C ARG A 711 -23.48 -34.99 -12.99
N ARG A 712 -23.33 -36.32 -13.10
CA ARG A 712 -22.04 -36.95 -13.47
C ARG A 712 -21.76 -36.87 -14.97
N ASP A 713 -22.70 -37.30 -15.80
CA ASP A 713 -22.60 -37.38 -17.27
C ASP A 713 -22.14 -36.07 -17.96
N ARG A 714 -22.37 -34.92 -17.32
CA ARG A 714 -22.03 -33.60 -17.85
C ARG A 714 -20.62 -33.13 -17.49
N LEU A 715 -19.99 -33.73 -16.47
CA LEU A 715 -18.61 -33.44 -16.08
C LEU A 715 -17.62 -34.23 -16.94
N GLU A 716 -17.84 -35.54 -17.10
CA GLU A 716 -16.87 -36.47 -17.70
C GLU A 716 -16.54 -36.12 -19.16
N ARG A 717 -17.55 -35.77 -19.98
CA ARG A 717 -17.35 -35.31 -21.38
C ARG A 717 -16.49 -34.04 -21.51
N THR A 718 -16.42 -33.24 -20.45
CA THR A 718 -15.58 -32.02 -20.42
C THR A 718 -14.10 -32.37 -20.16
N VAL A 719 -13.83 -33.50 -19.49
CA VAL A 719 -12.47 -33.93 -19.13
C VAL A 719 -11.77 -34.65 -20.29
N GLU A 720 -12.46 -35.52 -21.03
CA GLU A 720 -11.90 -36.21 -22.22
C GLU A 720 -11.45 -35.26 -23.33
N THR A 721 -12.09 -34.09 -23.43
CA THR A 721 -11.76 -33.07 -24.44
C THR A 721 -10.42 -32.37 -24.14
N LEU A 722 -9.97 -32.37 -22.87
CA LEU A 722 -8.75 -31.68 -22.44
C LEU A 722 -7.52 -32.60 -22.30
N SER A 723 -7.72 -33.90 -22.08
CA SER A 723 -6.62 -34.87 -21.90
C SER A 723 -5.88 -35.19 -23.21
N ASN A 724 -6.55 -35.09 -24.36
CA ASN A 724 -6.01 -35.48 -25.66
C ASN A 724 -5.01 -34.47 -26.28
N PHE A 725 -4.85 -33.28 -25.72
CA PHE A 725 -4.02 -32.22 -26.31
C PHE A 725 -2.52 -32.27 -25.94
N ASN A 726 -2.09 -33.22 -25.11
CA ASN A 726 -0.78 -33.14 -24.43
C ASN A 726 0.07 -34.43 -24.43
N ARG A 727 -0.01 -35.24 -25.51
CA ARG A 727 0.94 -36.33 -25.81
C ARG A 727 1.24 -36.40 -27.30
N GLY A 728 2.42 -35.93 -27.72
CA GLY A 728 2.85 -36.02 -29.12
C GLY A 728 4.11 -35.21 -29.45
N SER A 729 5.29 -35.79 -29.20
CA SER A 729 6.56 -35.24 -29.68
C SER A 729 7.46 -36.37 -30.17
N LEU A 730 7.82 -36.35 -31.46
CA LEU A 730 9.07 -36.90 -32.02
C LEU A 730 9.22 -36.58 -33.52
N ARG A 731 10.22 -35.75 -33.86
CA ARG A 731 11.02 -35.68 -35.11
C ARG A 731 10.38 -36.01 -36.48
N ALA A 732 10.34 -35.01 -37.37
CA ALA A 732 10.92 -35.08 -38.72
C ALA A 732 11.09 -33.67 -39.35
N GLN A 733 11.80 -33.55 -40.47
CA GLN A 733 12.29 -32.27 -41.04
C GLN A 733 11.44 -31.68 -42.19
N SER A 734 11.50 -30.34 -42.30
CA SER A 734 11.55 -29.54 -43.55
C SER A 734 10.25 -29.10 -44.26
N ARG A 735 10.43 -27.98 -44.99
CA ARG A 735 9.57 -27.33 -46.02
C ARG A 735 8.37 -26.48 -45.57
N GLY A 736 8.36 -25.23 -46.06
CA GLY A 736 7.13 -24.51 -46.44
C GLY A 736 6.57 -23.48 -45.46
N THR A 737 6.92 -22.21 -45.65
CA THR A 737 6.17 -21.05 -45.11
C THR A 737 5.26 -20.44 -46.19
N PRO A 738 3.92 -20.57 -46.07
CA PRO A 738 2.95 -19.71 -46.77
C PRO A 738 2.51 -18.52 -45.89
N PRO A 739 1.86 -17.47 -46.45
CA PRO A 739 1.93 -16.12 -45.89
C PRO A 739 0.79 -15.71 -44.94
N CYS A 740 1.08 -14.69 -44.11
CA CYS A 740 0.10 -13.94 -43.33
C CYS A 740 -0.40 -12.70 -44.11
N PRO A 741 -1.72 -12.41 -44.17
CA PRO A 741 -2.25 -11.36 -45.04
C PRO A 741 -2.33 -9.95 -44.41
N ALA A 742 -1.93 -8.96 -45.21
CA ALA A 742 -2.42 -7.57 -45.24
C ALA A 742 -2.28 -6.67 -43.98
N LEU A 743 -1.14 -5.98 -43.89
CA LEU A 743 -1.07 -4.60 -43.37
C LEU A 743 -0.95 -3.63 -44.57
N ILE A 744 -1.74 -2.56 -44.59
CA ILE A 744 -1.67 -1.54 -45.66
C ILE A 744 -0.48 -0.60 -45.39
N ARG A 745 0.31 -0.31 -46.44
CA ARG A 745 1.59 0.41 -46.38
C ARG A 745 1.48 1.76 -47.10
N ILE A 746 1.99 2.82 -46.49
CA ILE A 746 2.20 4.11 -47.17
C ILE A 746 3.47 4.01 -48.02
N LYS A 747 3.46 4.63 -49.21
CA LYS A 747 4.58 4.59 -50.17
C LYS A 747 5.81 5.39 -49.71
N SER A 748 6.97 4.88 -50.08
CA SER A 748 8.20 5.64 -50.35
C SER A 748 8.92 4.91 -51.50
N GLU A 749 9.46 5.66 -52.47
CA GLU A 749 10.18 5.11 -53.64
C GLU A 749 11.60 5.74 -53.73
N PRO A 750 12.62 5.03 -54.25
CA PRO A 750 14.04 5.41 -54.13
C PRO A 750 14.76 5.68 -55.46
N ALA A 751 15.97 6.27 -55.38
CA ALA A 751 17.12 6.18 -56.31
C ALA A 751 18.19 7.21 -55.86
N ASP A 752 19.50 7.09 -56.09
CA ASP A 752 20.36 5.91 -56.32
C ASP A 752 21.82 6.28 -55.96
N PHE A 753 22.75 5.30 -55.97
CA PHE A 753 24.19 5.52 -55.69
C PHE A 753 25.04 5.45 -56.97
N SER A 754 25.98 6.39 -57.21
CA SER A 754 27.24 6.12 -57.93
C SER A 754 28.31 7.21 -57.81
N ASP A 755 29.55 6.74 -57.91
CA ASP A 755 30.89 7.36 -57.99
C ASP A 755 31.07 8.64 -58.86
N GLY A 756 32.18 9.38 -58.65
CA GLY A 756 32.69 10.34 -59.66
C GLY A 756 33.77 11.33 -59.20
N CYS A 757 35.01 11.10 -59.59
CA CYS A 757 36.25 11.83 -59.21
C CYS A 757 36.44 13.27 -59.80
N ASN A 758 37.55 13.92 -59.40
CA ASN A 758 38.34 14.96 -60.12
C ASN A 758 37.95 16.47 -60.17
N SER A 759 38.63 17.25 -59.30
CA SER A 759 39.66 18.28 -59.63
C SER A 759 39.38 19.59 -60.42
N LEU A 760 39.84 20.70 -59.80
CA LEU A 760 40.48 21.92 -60.39
C LEU A 760 39.65 22.95 -61.20
N VAL A 761 39.76 24.25 -60.83
CA VAL A 761 40.32 25.40 -61.62
C VAL A 761 39.95 26.77 -60.98
N ASN A 762 40.79 27.77 -61.23
CA ASN A 762 40.84 29.17 -60.75
C ASN A 762 39.65 30.07 -61.25
N ALA A 763 39.53 31.39 -60.99
CA ALA A 763 40.51 32.42 -60.62
C ALA A 763 39.94 33.76 -60.07
N HIS A 764 40.82 34.56 -59.45
CA HIS A 764 40.76 36.02 -59.17
C HIS A 764 39.61 36.57 -58.28
N GLY A 765 39.74 37.64 -57.50
CA GLY A 765 40.83 38.58 -57.13
C GLY A 765 40.20 39.70 -56.24
N ASP A 766 40.87 40.69 -55.64
CA ASP A 766 42.29 41.01 -55.37
C ASP A 766 42.31 42.07 -54.21
N THR A 767 43.47 42.32 -53.59
CA THR A 767 43.76 43.34 -52.54
C THR A 767 43.10 43.12 -51.14
N GLY A 768 43.79 43.34 -50.01
CA GLY A 768 45.23 43.54 -49.79
C GLY A 768 45.61 43.99 -48.36
N ARG A 769 46.83 43.63 -47.89
CA ARG A 769 47.57 44.17 -46.71
C ARG A 769 46.96 43.98 -45.29
N MET A 770 47.73 43.77 -44.20
CA MET A 770 49.14 43.38 -44.00
C MET A 770 49.39 42.82 -42.57
N SER A 771 50.54 42.18 -42.32
CA SER A 771 51.25 41.88 -41.03
C SER A 771 50.53 42.09 -39.67
N ARG A 772 50.43 41.16 -38.71
CA ARG A 772 51.22 39.97 -38.26
C ARG A 772 52.56 40.29 -37.54
N LYS A 773 52.59 40.27 -36.18
CA LYS A 773 53.61 39.64 -35.26
C LYS A 773 53.83 40.34 -33.88
N ARG A 774 53.83 39.52 -32.82
CA ARG A 774 54.77 39.45 -31.65
C ARG A 774 54.90 40.57 -30.58
N ARG A 775 55.05 40.10 -29.33
CA ARG A 775 55.93 40.60 -28.22
C ARG A 775 55.55 41.93 -27.56
N GLU A 776 56.01 42.30 -26.35
CA GLU A 776 56.50 41.58 -25.13
C GLU A 776 56.26 42.52 -23.91
N SER A 777 56.73 42.17 -22.70
CA SER A 777 56.45 42.84 -21.41
C SER A 777 57.22 44.16 -21.12
N HIS A 778 56.57 45.12 -20.43
CA HIS A 778 57.15 46.08 -19.45
C HIS A 778 56.00 46.58 -18.52
N ALA A 779 56.09 46.90 -17.22
CA ALA A 779 57.13 46.98 -16.15
C ALA A 779 57.54 48.40 -15.66
N THR A 780 57.49 48.62 -14.32
CA THR A 780 57.96 49.78 -13.49
C THR A 780 57.24 51.14 -13.70
N GLY A 781 57.12 52.08 -12.74
CA GLY A 781 57.43 52.22 -11.28
C GLY A 781 56.53 53.35 -10.70
N HIS A 782 56.38 53.73 -9.41
CA HIS A 782 57.18 53.77 -8.16
C HIS A 782 56.23 53.50 -6.94
N ALA A 783 56.61 52.98 -5.75
CA ALA A 783 57.46 53.51 -4.66
C ALA A 783 56.94 54.85 -4.05
N GLN A 784 56.79 55.06 -2.74
CA GLN A 784 57.09 54.32 -1.47
C GLN A 784 56.09 54.81 -0.37
N ASP A 785 55.95 54.37 0.89
CA ASP A 785 56.61 53.42 1.85
C ASP A 785 55.55 53.04 2.95
N GLY A 786 55.77 52.33 4.07
CA GLY A 786 56.92 51.62 4.69
C GLY A 786 56.70 51.36 6.21
N ASP A 787 57.36 50.32 6.79
CA ASP A 787 57.59 50.00 8.23
C ASP A 787 56.42 49.77 9.24
N GLN A 788 56.50 48.89 10.27
CA GLN A 788 57.58 47.97 10.75
C GLN A 788 57.06 46.78 11.61
N ALA A 789 57.77 45.62 11.60
CA ALA A 789 57.85 44.51 12.60
C ALA A 789 56.57 43.76 13.10
N SER A 790 56.52 42.46 13.49
CA SER A 790 57.37 41.23 13.39
C SER A 790 56.52 40.02 13.91
N GLY A 791 56.85 38.71 13.88
CA GLY A 791 58.00 37.92 13.39
C GLY A 791 57.92 36.40 13.78
N GLU A 792 58.97 35.62 13.46
CA GLU A 792 59.37 34.27 13.98
C GLU A 792 58.52 32.96 13.76
N LYS A 793 59.10 32.07 12.92
CA LYS A 793 59.35 30.60 13.11
C LYS A 793 58.35 29.47 12.72
N HIS A 794 58.98 28.30 12.50
CA HIS A 794 58.52 26.97 11.99
C HIS A 794 57.51 26.23 12.91
N MET A 795 56.79 25.16 12.49
CA MET A 795 57.31 23.84 12.06
C MET A 795 56.24 22.89 11.41
N ARG A 796 56.69 21.76 10.83
CA ARG A 796 55.87 20.61 10.37
C ARG A 796 55.99 19.41 11.33
N MET A 797 54.89 18.67 11.56
CA MET A 797 54.76 17.20 11.72
C MET A 797 53.27 16.89 12.10
N THR A 798 52.48 16.14 11.32
CA THR A 798 52.30 14.67 11.22
C THR A 798 51.66 13.96 12.43
N SER A 799 50.65 13.12 12.12
CA SER A 799 50.10 11.98 12.88
C SER A 799 49.62 12.19 14.33
N LEU A 800 48.31 12.01 14.53
CA LEU A 800 47.75 10.65 14.71
C LEU A 800 46.37 10.54 14.03
#